data_AF-A0A7Z9FJF0-F1
#
_entry.id   AF-A0A7Z9FJF0-F1
#
_cell.length_a   1.000
_cell.length_b   1.000
_cell.length_c   1.000
_cell.angle_alpha   90.00
_cell.angle_beta   90.00
_cell.angle_gamma   90.00
#
_symmetry.space_group_name_H-M   'P 1'
#
loop_
_entity.id
_entity.type
_entity.pdbx_description
1 polymer ?
#
loop_
_entity_poly.entity_id
_entity_poly.type
_entity_poly.pdbx_seq_one_letter_code
_entity_poly.pdbx_strand_id
1 'polypeptide(L)'
;MNAVLQKDNNSTENTEENTEVIAEPKSKNVSFSFFLYRLIAYADARRSIASFIIVLFVVAISDIIFNNFLFVPYSELIETLSGVQPGGFAELDVGFAPEVWQALLGMILGTLILVISIASQSIPKLIDLYMKDIPSLLYIWFLIISGGHALIIKIYGEIGLVREPSRIFNTHFLLVICSIIAFPYVFYILRYTKPTNIINRIYHNNMDQITSLTSARNRALAHIPKVVEHQQYTIFEALNQLDDILEYVSFKELKADIIHDMSVTLQNYIRLKRDIAPGFFKVSPKVRTDISFKTMVGQFGEMERNQSFYEQKCFRLLGNVYIRLLEHGEFDLSSMVAGEMETLGLTAIEEDNTELVDIIIIRFNTLLRFAIKHGVRNNEPRNLYNLGFYYGNFIRHLVEHKKVDHVKRCFMYLRIYGVEIFKHGSNSAAMYFIVDVIATEMKKVLEQIYRDGWDIELQNGMLSEILQVDSPPDFNKEDLSRGVLINNGVRVLQFGLALFYQREGMTDFVDRIAKDVLDDLNVLGEATFSQVIEMTSNRLLFSGPTFWEDTDRGNLNIYYTSDQDQIDGFKQRLYGLAETQLKKTMTEKFQLTHTEMDLLWEMSRMTKEKEVEQMSTKAESFELILRDLQKIDEVRLEALVSLREKLSFNSENPKLIISTSRQVAVGTKLQIAGNIHGNNEQFELQAIVQLNTPNFIFVKMADPAENKTIEKFSSVTVNFRPLRQKMVYQFEAVPQGTGTNGLLRIAHVDSVKIVEEL
;
A
#
# COMPACT_ATOMS: atom_id res chain seq x y z
N MET A 1 4.75 52.69 32.06
CA MET A 1 4.59 54.02 32.70
C MET A 1 4.80 53.83 34.19
N ASN A 2 5.86 54.46 34.69
CA ASN A 2 6.25 54.76 36.08
C ASN A 2 6.54 53.62 37.09
N ALA A 3 7.85 53.57 37.40
CA ALA A 3 8.49 53.32 38.69
C ALA A 3 7.74 53.98 39.88
N VAL A 4 7.96 53.63 41.14
CA VAL A 4 9.14 53.95 41.98
C VAL A 4 8.95 53.23 43.32
N LEU A 5 10.01 52.65 43.91
CA LEU A 5 10.52 52.95 45.27
C LEU A 5 11.48 51.86 45.79
N GLN A 6 12.78 52.16 45.60
CA GLN A 6 13.85 51.78 46.51
C GLN A 6 13.70 52.56 47.83
N LYS A 7 14.00 51.91 48.95
CA LYS A 7 14.78 52.54 50.03
C LYS A 7 15.58 51.50 50.81
N ASP A 8 16.88 51.72 50.80
CA ASP A 8 17.90 51.00 51.55
C ASP A 8 17.74 51.15 53.07
N ASN A 9 18.25 50.15 53.80
CA ASN A 9 19.06 50.41 54.99
C ASN A 9 19.98 49.22 55.28
N ASN A 10 21.30 49.47 55.15
CA ASN A 10 22.39 48.64 55.64
C ASN A 10 22.41 48.61 57.17
N SER A 11 22.66 47.44 57.76
CA SER A 11 23.66 47.31 58.82
C SER A 11 24.21 45.89 58.86
N THR A 12 25.52 45.86 58.93
CA THR A 12 26.49 44.77 58.80
C THR A 12 26.49 43.86 60.02
N GLU A 13 26.61 42.54 59.83
CA GLU A 13 27.47 41.72 60.69
C GLU A 13 27.93 40.44 59.97
N ASN A 14 29.23 40.47 59.70
CA ASN A 14 30.17 39.44 59.28
C ASN A 14 29.80 37.97 59.57
N THR A 15 29.88 37.13 58.53
CA THR A 15 30.52 35.81 58.61
C THR A 15 31.03 35.39 57.22
N GLU A 16 32.16 35.95 56.80
CA GLU A 16 33.19 35.18 56.07
C GLU A 16 33.96 34.42 57.16
N GLU A 17 34.40 33.17 57.03
CA GLU A 17 35.16 32.60 55.92
C GLU A 17 35.37 31.09 56.20
N ASN A 18 35.82 30.38 55.17
CA ASN A 18 36.34 29.00 55.15
C ASN A 18 35.35 27.87 54.86
N THR A 19 35.14 27.62 53.56
CA THR A 19 35.38 26.26 53.06
C THR A 19 36.10 26.33 51.72
N GLU A 20 37.24 25.66 51.68
CA GLU A 20 38.21 25.62 50.61
C GLU A 20 37.60 25.28 49.25
N VAL A 21 38.12 26.00 48.26
CA VAL A 21 38.09 25.71 46.84
C VAL A 21 38.59 24.28 46.59
N ILE A 22 37.68 23.37 46.22
CA ILE A 22 38.01 22.23 45.37
C ILE A 22 37.60 22.61 43.94
N ALA A 23 38.56 23.20 43.23
CA ALA A 23 38.46 23.40 41.80
C ALA A 23 38.49 22.03 41.08
N GLU A 24 37.32 21.46 40.82
CA GLU A 24 37.19 20.30 39.94
C GLU A 24 37.63 20.63 38.49
N PRO A 25 38.30 19.70 37.77
CA PRO A 25 38.96 19.93 36.49
C PRO A 25 38.00 19.98 35.26
N LYS A 26 36.71 20.30 35.44
CA LYS A 26 35.71 20.27 34.34
C LYS A 26 35.74 21.51 33.43
N SER A 27 36.11 22.70 33.91
CA SER A 27 36.02 23.95 33.11
C SER A 27 37.14 24.12 32.09
N LYS A 28 38.37 23.66 32.40
CA LYS A 28 39.52 23.75 31.48
C LYS A 28 39.37 22.87 30.24
N ASN A 29 38.81 21.66 30.39
CA ASN A 29 38.58 20.75 29.26
C ASN A 29 37.53 21.27 28.27
N VAL A 30 36.49 21.95 28.75
CA VAL A 30 35.46 22.56 27.89
C VAL A 30 36.02 23.76 27.11
N SER A 31 36.82 24.61 27.77
CA SER A 31 37.48 25.77 27.14
C SER A 31 38.50 25.35 26.08
N PHE A 32 39.34 24.36 26.37
CA PHE A 32 40.32 23.81 25.42
C PHE A 32 39.64 23.10 24.24
N SER A 33 38.60 22.30 24.49
CA SER A 33 37.84 21.63 23.43
C SER A 33 37.14 22.61 22.51
N PHE A 34 36.62 23.72 23.05
CA PHE A 34 36.01 24.78 22.26
C PHE A 34 37.04 25.58 21.44
N PHE A 35 38.22 25.86 22.01
CA PHE A 35 39.33 26.49 21.29
C PHE A 35 39.84 25.62 20.15
N LEU A 36 40.08 24.33 20.41
CA LEU A 36 40.50 23.36 19.41
C LEU A 36 39.43 23.18 18.32
N TYR A 37 38.15 23.10 18.70
CA TYR A 37 37.04 23.10 17.76
C TYR A 37 37.05 24.34 16.87
N ARG A 38 37.26 25.53 17.43
CA ARG A 38 37.29 26.78 16.66
C ARG A 38 38.48 26.84 15.69
N LEU A 39 39.64 26.32 16.10
CA LEU A 39 40.83 26.27 15.26
C LEU A 39 40.67 25.26 14.11
N ILE A 40 40.16 24.07 14.41
CA ILE A 40 39.84 23.05 13.40
C ILE A 40 38.74 23.56 12.46
N ALA A 41 37.65 24.12 12.99
CA ALA A 41 36.56 24.68 12.19
C ALA A 41 37.03 25.84 11.31
N TYR A 42 37.98 26.66 11.78
CA TYR A 42 38.56 27.73 10.97
C TYR A 42 39.45 27.18 9.85
N ALA A 43 40.27 26.16 10.14
CA ALA A 43 41.06 25.46 9.14
C ALA A 43 40.17 24.74 8.11
N ASP A 44 39.08 24.12 8.55
CA ASP A 44 38.09 23.45 7.71
C ASP A 44 37.29 24.43 6.85
N ALA A 45 36.96 25.61 7.38
CA ALA A 45 36.30 26.66 6.61
C ALA A 45 37.24 27.27 5.54
N ARG A 46 38.56 27.17 5.73
CA ARG A 46 39.59 27.76 4.86
C ARG A 46 40.63 26.73 4.42
N ARG A 47 40.18 25.53 4.04
CA ARG A 47 41.05 24.38 3.69
C ARG A 47 42.13 24.70 2.66
N SER A 48 41.79 25.49 1.63
CA SER A 48 42.78 25.88 0.61
C SER A 48 43.90 26.75 1.18
N ILE A 49 43.58 27.74 2.03
CA ILE A 49 44.58 28.60 2.68
C ILE A 49 45.43 27.78 3.65
N ALA A 50 44.81 26.88 4.42
CA ALA A 50 45.55 25.99 5.31
C ALA A 50 46.51 25.09 4.52
N SER A 51 46.06 24.50 3.42
CA SER A 51 46.88 23.67 2.53
C SER A 51 48.04 24.47 1.92
N PHE A 52 47.78 25.70 1.46
CA PHE A 52 48.81 26.62 0.97
C PHE A 52 49.89 26.86 2.02
N ILE A 53 49.52 27.23 3.24
CA ILE A 53 50.46 27.53 4.33
C ILE A 53 51.28 26.28 4.69
N ILE A 54 50.63 25.11 4.81
CA ILE A 54 51.30 23.84 5.11
C ILE A 54 52.35 23.52 4.05
N VAL A 55 51.96 23.56 2.78
CA VAL A 55 52.86 23.24 1.67
C VAL A 55 54.01 24.25 1.58
N LEU A 56 53.72 25.54 1.79
CA LEU A 56 54.74 26.59 1.78
C LEU A 56 55.82 26.33 2.83
N PHE A 57 55.40 26.00 4.07
CA PHE A 57 56.34 25.63 5.12
C PHE A 57 57.11 24.36 4.78
N VAL A 58 56.44 23.34 4.25
CA VAL A 58 57.10 22.07 3.87
C VAL A 58 58.18 22.31 2.81
N VAL A 59 57.89 23.05 1.74
CA VAL A 59 58.87 23.33 0.67
C VAL A 59 60.02 24.19 1.21
N ALA A 60 59.72 25.26 1.97
CA ALA A 60 60.74 26.15 2.51
C ALA A 60 61.67 25.44 3.52
N ILE A 61 61.10 24.66 4.44
CA ILE A 61 61.88 23.88 5.41
C ILE A 61 62.70 22.80 4.70
N SER A 62 62.12 22.13 3.69
CA SER A 62 62.86 21.11 2.93
C SER A 62 64.03 21.70 2.15
N ASP A 63 63.87 22.88 1.54
CA ASP A 63 64.97 23.60 0.88
C ASP A 63 66.07 23.98 1.88
N ILE A 64 65.70 24.48 3.07
CA ILE A 64 66.66 24.80 4.15
C ILE A 64 67.40 23.55 4.63
N ILE A 65 66.68 22.45 4.85
CA ILE A 65 67.27 21.17 5.27
C ILE A 65 68.21 20.65 4.19
N PHE A 66 67.79 20.71 2.93
CA PHE A 66 68.61 20.27 1.81
C PHE A 66 69.91 21.09 1.71
N ASN A 67 69.78 22.41 1.78
CA ASN A 67 70.91 23.34 1.76
C ASN A 67 71.91 23.09 2.89
N ASN A 68 71.43 22.86 4.12
CA ASN A 68 72.30 22.79 5.30
C ASN A 68 72.87 21.39 5.57
N PHE A 69 72.14 20.33 5.21
CA PHE A 69 72.48 18.96 5.65
C PHE A 69 72.61 17.94 4.52
N LEU A 70 71.89 18.08 3.41
CA LEU A 70 71.81 17.02 2.39
C LEU A 70 72.60 17.32 1.13
N PHE A 71 72.91 18.59 0.84
CA PHE A 71 73.59 18.98 -0.39
C PHE A 71 75.00 18.41 -0.50
N VAL A 72 75.80 18.47 0.57
CA VAL A 72 77.17 17.93 0.56
C VAL A 72 77.17 16.40 0.40
N PRO A 73 76.42 15.62 1.21
CA PRO A 73 76.30 14.17 1.00
C PRO A 73 75.76 13.80 -0.37
N TYR A 74 74.82 14.57 -0.91
CA TYR A 74 74.25 14.33 -2.24
C TYR A 74 75.28 14.54 -3.35
N SER A 75 76.07 15.60 -3.24
CA SER A 75 77.14 15.90 -4.19
C SER A 75 78.16 14.76 -4.21
N GLU A 76 78.65 14.34 -3.03
CA GLU A 76 79.58 13.21 -2.86
C GLU A 76 79.04 11.90 -3.44
N LEU A 77 77.73 11.63 -3.26
CA LEU A 77 77.06 10.47 -3.83
C LEU A 77 77.08 10.50 -5.36
N ILE A 78 76.77 11.66 -5.97
CA ILE A 78 76.85 11.82 -7.43
C ILE A 78 78.28 11.61 -7.92
N GLU A 79 79.30 12.17 -7.25
CA GLU A 79 80.70 11.98 -7.66
C GLU A 79 81.07 10.50 -7.64
N THR A 80 80.65 9.79 -6.59
CA THR A 80 80.90 8.35 -6.42
C THR A 80 80.22 7.52 -7.51
N LEU A 81 78.98 7.85 -7.87
CA LEU A 81 78.21 7.11 -8.88
C LEU A 81 78.64 7.43 -10.32
N SER A 82 79.04 8.67 -10.59
CA SER A 82 79.41 9.13 -11.93
C SER A 82 80.90 8.96 -12.24
N GLY A 83 81.76 8.80 -11.23
CA GLY A 83 83.21 8.66 -11.38
C GLY A 83 83.94 9.96 -11.78
N VAL A 84 83.25 11.10 -11.74
CA VAL A 84 83.78 12.42 -12.12
C VAL A 84 83.35 13.44 -11.05
N GLN A 85 84.26 14.34 -10.65
CA GLN A 85 83.88 15.50 -9.83
C GLN A 85 82.96 16.40 -10.67
N PRO A 86 81.68 16.58 -10.28
CA PRO A 86 80.80 17.53 -10.95
C PRO A 86 81.48 18.89 -10.82
N GLY A 87 81.88 19.49 -11.94
CA GLY A 87 82.52 20.80 -11.96
C GLY A 87 81.49 21.86 -11.59
N GLY A 88 81.22 22.03 -10.29
CA GLY A 88 80.27 22.99 -9.72
C GLY A 88 78.85 22.86 -10.28
N PHE A 89 77.87 22.56 -9.44
CA PHE A 89 76.47 22.59 -9.87
C PHE A 89 75.98 24.01 -10.26
N ALA A 90 76.85 25.03 -10.17
CA ALA A 90 76.69 26.36 -10.76
C ALA A 90 76.53 26.36 -12.29
N GLU A 91 77.19 25.44 -13.02
CA GLU A 91 77.13 25.38 -14.50
C GLU A 91 75.89 24.65 -15.04
N LEU A 92 75.08 24.05 -14.15
CA LEU A 92 73.83 23.40 -14.53
C LEU A 92 72.84 24.45 -15.08
N ASP A 93 72.52 24.34 -16.38
CA ASP A 93 71.49 25.18 -16.99
C ASP A 93 70.12 24.80 -16.41
N VAL A 94 69.53 25.72 -15.65
CA VAL A 94 68.19 25.58 -15.06
C VAL A 94 67.18 26.56 -15.67
N GLY A 95 67.53 27.23 -16.76
CA GLY A 95 66.68 28.22 -17.44
C GLY A 95 65.37 27.64 -17.94
N PHE A 96 65.35 26.34 -18.27
CA PHE A 96 64.18 25.58 -18.71
C PHE A 96 63.21 25.21 -17.57
N ALA A 97 63.67 25.20 -16.31
CA ALA A 97 62.90 24.60 -15.21
C ALA A 97 61.53 25.27 -15.00
N PRO A 98 61.40 26.62 -15.01
CA PRO A 98 60.08 27.26 -14.93
C PRO A 98 59.13 26.88 -16.07
N GLU A 99 59.64 26.66 -17.29
CA GLU A 99 58.83 26.26 -18.44
C GLU A 99 58.29 24.84 -18.28
N VAL A 100 59.13 23.91 -17.80
CA VAL A 100 58.71 22.52 -17.53
C VAL A 100 57.68 22.48 -16.39
N TRP A 101 57.85 23.28 -15.34
CA TRP A 101 56.85 23.41 -14.27
C TRP A 101 55.51 23.96 -14.78
N GLN A 102 55.55 24.99 -15.63
CA GLN A 102 54.35 25.53 -16.28
C GLN A 102 53.65 24.48 -17.15
N ALA A 103 54.42 23.70 -17.92
CA ALA A 103 53.88 22.61 -18.74
C ALA A 103 53.23 21.51 -17.88
N LEU A 104 53.89 21.09 -16.79
CA LEU A 104 53.34 20.09 -15.86
C LEU A 104 52.07 20.60 -15.18
N LEU A 105 52.08 21.84 -14.68
CA LEU A 105 50.92 22.49 -14.08
C LEU A 105 49.76 22.57 -15.09
N GLY A 106 50.04 23.02 -16.32
CA GLY A 106 49.04 23.15 -17.39
C GLY A 106 48.42 21.81 -17.77
N MET A 107 49.23 20.74 -17.85
CA MET A 107 48.75 19.38 -18.12
C MET A 107 47.81 18.88 -17.02
N ILE A 108 48.21 19.02 -15.75
CA ILE A 108 47.40 18.58 -14.61
C ILE A 108 46.11 19.40 -14.53
N LEU A 109 46.21 20.74 -14.54
CA LEU A 109 45.05 21.62 -14.44
C LEU A 109 44.08 21.40 -15.61
N GLY A 110 44.59 21.25 -16.84
CA GLY A 110 43.78 20.97 -18.02
C GLY A 110 43.03 19.64 -17.90
N THR A 111 43.70 18.59 -17.43
CA THR A 111 43.07 17.28 -17.19
C THR A 111 41.99 17.36 -16.13
N LEU A 112 42.25 18.07 -15.02
CA LEU A 112 41.28 18.28 -13.94
C LEU A 112 40.03 19.01 -14.43
N ILE A 113 40.21 20.13 -15.15
CA ILE A 113 39.10 20.91 -15.69
C ILE A 113 38.24 20.04 -16.60
N LEU A 114 38.85 19.26 -17.49
CA LEU A 114 38.13 18.37 -18.40
C LEU A 114 37.34 17.31 -17.62
N VAL A 115 37.99 16.57 -16.73
CA VAL A 115 37.37 15.47 -15.98
C VAL A 115 36.24 15.97 -15.07
N ILE A 116 36.46 17.07 -14.36
CA ILE A 116 35.45 17.68 -13.49
C ILE A 116 34.30 18.22 -14.32
N SER A 117 34.58 18.87 -15.45
CA SER A 117 33.52 19.41 -16.33
C SER A 117 32.61 18.31 -16.85
N ILE A 118 33.17 17.18 -17.33
CA ILE A 118 32.38 16.04 -17.79
C ILE A 118 31.54 15.46 -16.65
N ALA A 119 32.15 15.17 -15.49
CA ALA A 119 31.45 14.55 -14.38
C ALA A 119 30.40 15.48 -13.73
N SER A 120 30.62 16.81 -13.79
CA SER A 120 29.67 17.81 -13.28
C SER A 120 28.36 17.88 -14.06
N GLN A 121 28.30 17.33 -15.27
CA GLN A 121 27.05 17.22 -16.04
C GLN A 121 26.04 16.27 -15.38
N SER A 122 26.54 15.23 -14.71
CA SER A 122 25.73 14.21 -14.03
C SER A 122 25.67 14.37 -12.52
N ILE A 123 26.58 15.16 -11.92
CA ILE A 123 26.73 15.31 -10.48
C ILE A 123 26.79 16.80 -10.14
N PRO A 124 25.66 17.39 -9.74
CA PRO A 124 25.63 18.78 -9.27
C PRO A 124 26.62 19.00 -8.13
N LYS A 125 27.17 20.22 -8.03
CA LYS A 125 28.11 20.62 -6.96
C LYS A 125 29.37 19.73 -6.84
N LEU A 126 29.73 18.96 -7.88
CA LEU A 126 30.97 18.18 -7.91
C LEU A 126 32.21 19.06 -7.66
N ILE A 127 32.17 20.30 -8.17
CA ILE A 127 33.23 21.29 -7.95
C ILE A 127 33.39 21.56 -6.45
N ASP A 128 32.30 21.70 -5.69
CA ASP A 128 32.36 21.95 -4.25
C ASP A 128 32.94 20.75 -3.49
N LEU A 129 32.64 19.53 -3.93
CA LEU A 129 33.23 18.31 -3.37
C LEU A 129 34.73 18.26 -3.63
N TYR A 130 35.15 18.57 -4.86
CA TYR A 130 36.56 18.61 -5.24
C TYR A 130 37.33 19.70 -4.49
N MET A 131 36.78 20.90 -4.38
CA MET A 131 37.40 22.04 -3.69
C MET A 131 37.54 21.82 -2.17
N LYS A 132 36.88 20.81 -1.62
CA LYS A 132 37.01 20.38 -0.22
C LYS A 132 37.97 19.22 -0.02
N ASP A 133 38.52 18.65 -1.09
CA ASP A 133 39.38 17.48 -1.05
C ASP A 133 40.83 17.83 -0.70
N ILE A 134 41.27 17.38 0.49
CA ILE A 134 42.58 17.75 1.05
C ILE A 134 43.75 17.23 0.20
N PRO A 135 43.79 15.95 -0.24
CA PRO A 135 44.87 15.45 -1.09
C PRO A 135 45.04 16.28 -2.37
N SER A 136 43.93 16.65 -3.00
CA SER A 136 43.91 17.48 -4.21
C SER A 136 44.45 18.89 -3.96
N LEU A 137 43.99 19.55 -2.90
CA LEU A 137 44.46 20.88 -2.52
C LEU A 137 45.96 20.88 -2.19
N LEU A 138 46.44 19.90 -1.41
CA LEU A 138 47.85 19.77 -1.07
C LEU A 138 48.71 19.57 -2.33
N TYR A 139 48.29 18.69 -3.24
CA TYR A 139 49.06 18.43 -4.44
C TYR A 139 49.10 19.62 -5.41
N ILE A 140 47.98 20.31 -5.62
CA ILE A 140 47.95 21.52 -6.45
C ILE A 140 48.85 22.60 -5.87
N TRP A 141 48.73 22.88 -4.57
CA TRP A 141 49.60 23.87 -3.93
C TRP A 141 51.06 23.45 -3.96
N PHE A 142 51.35 22.15 -3.88
CA PHE A 142 52.71 21.61 -4.00
C PHE A 142 53.30 21.85 -5.39
N LEU A 143 52.52 21.66 -6.46
CA LEU A 143 52.93 22.03 -7.82
C LEU A 143 53.15 23.55 -7.96
N ILE A 144 52.21 24.37 -7.49
CA ILE A 144 52.28 25.84 -7.62
C ILE A 144 53.49 26.40 -6.86
N ILE A 145 53.70 25.98 -5.61
CA ILE A 145 54.79 26.48 -4.77
C ILE A 145 56.14 25.97 -5.26
N SER A 146 56.24 24.72 -5.72
CA SER A 146 57.48 24.19 -6.30
C SER A 146 57.84 24.84 -7.64
N GLY A 147 56.85 25.16 -8.49
CA GLY A 147 57.06 25.96 -9.69
C GLY A 147 57.43 27.41 -9.38
N GLY A 148 56.80 28.02 -8.37
CA GLY A 148 57.17 29.34 -7.85
C GLY A 148 58.60 29.36 -7.29
N HIS A 149 59.02 28.30 -6.60
CA HIS A 149 60.38 28.11 -6.13
C HIS A 149 61.38 28.10 -7.31
N ALA A 150 61.06 27.40 -8.41
CA ALA A 150 61.89 27.40 -9.63
C ALA A 150 62.02 28.80 -10.25
N LEU A 151 60.93 29.59 -10.27
CA LEU A 151 60.95 30.97 -10.76
C LEU A 151 61.84 31.88 -9.90
N ILE A 152 61.75 31.75 -8.57
CA ILE A 152 62.61 32.52 -7.64
C ILE A 152 64.09 32.17 -7.85
N ILE A 153 64.41 30.88 -7.99
CA ILE A 153 65.77 30.41 -8.27
C ILE A 153 66.30 31.01 -9.59
N LYS A 154 65.48 31.06 -10.63
CA LYS A 154 65.86 31.66 -11.92
C LYS A 154 66.19 33.15 -11.75
N ILE A 155 65.32 33.92 -11.09
CA ILE A 155 65.52 35.35 -10.81
C ILE A 155 66.82 35.58 -10.02
N TYR A 156 67.07 34.77 -8.99
CA TYR A 156 68.33 34.83 -8.24
C TYR A 156 69.55 34.53 -9.10
N GLY A 157 69.43 33.58 -10.04
CA GLY A 157 70.46 33.33 -11.06
C GLY A 157 70.73 34.53 -11.95
N GLU A 158 69.68 35.22 -12.42
CA GLU A 158 69.80 36.39 -13.30
C GLU A 158 70.43 37.62 -12.60
N ILE A 159 70.25 37.75 -11.28
CA ILE A 159 70.83 38.83 -10.46
C ILE A 159 72.23 38.46 -9.91
N GLY A 160 72.76 37.28 -10.27
CA GLY A 160 74.10 36.83 -9.86
C GLY A 160 74.19 36.23 -8.46
N LEU A 161 73.06 35.99 -7.78
CA LEU A 161 72.98 35.30 -6.48
C LEU A 161 72.73 33.81 -6.70
N VAL A 162 73.76 33.07 -7.12
CA VAL A 162 73.64 31.63 -7.39
C VAL A 162 73.54 30.84 -6.09
N ARG A 163 72.41 30.16 -5.87
CA ARG A 163 72.22 29.15 -4.81
C ARG A 163 72.18 27.76 -5.42
N GLU A 164 73.33 27.12 -5.54
CA GLU A 164 73.46 25.77 -6.12
C GLU A 164 72.58 24.71 -5.43
N PRO A 165 72.45 24.68 -4.08
CA PRO A 165 71.63 23.66 -3.42
C PRO A 165 70.16 23.72 -3.81
N SER A 166 69.58 24.92 -3.87
CA SER A 166 68.17 25.11 -4.23
C SER A 166 67.89 24.76 -5.70
N ARG A 167 68.86 24.99 -6.60
CA ARG A 167 68.76 24.59 -8.03
C ARG A 167 68.62 23.08 -8.18
N ILE A 168 69.51 22.33 -7.52
CA ILE A 168 69.45 20.86 -7.52
C ILE A 168 68.19 20.38 -6.83
N PHE A 169 67.88 20.93 -5.65
CA PHE A 169 66.70 20.53 -4.89
C PHE A 169 65.43 20.64 -5.73
N ASN A 170 65.26 21.75 -6.46
CA ASN A 170 64.09 21.94 -7.32
C ASN A 170 64.09 20.96 -8.50
N THR A 171 65.18 20.91 -9.27
CA THR A 171 65.20 20.19 -10.55
C THR A 171 65.32 18.68 -10.40
N HIS A 172 66.12 18.19 -9.44
CA HIS A 172 66.39 16.77 -9.27
C HIS A 172 65.42 16.10 -8.29
N PHE A 173 64.90 16.83 -7.31
CA PHE A 173 63.98 16.27 -6.32
C PHE A 173 62.54 16.73 -6.52
N LEU A 174 62.23 18.02 -6.35
CA LEU A 174 60.85 18.50 -6.40
C LEU A 174 60.18 18.18 -7.74
N LEU A 175 60.86 18.46 -8.86
CA LEU A 175 60.32 18.21 -10.20
C LEU A 175 60.09 16.73 -10.44
N VAL A 176 61.08 15.87 -10.13
CA VAL A 176 60.97 14.42 -10.32
C VAL A 176 59.86 13.83 -9.46
N ILE A 177 59.78 14.20 -8.17
CA ILE A 177 58.72 13.74 -7.26
C ILE A 177 57.34 14.17 -7.77
N CYS A 178 57.18 15.44 -8.17
CA CYS A 178 55.92 15.92 -8.74
C CYS A 178 55.55 15.19 -10.03
N SER A 179 56.50 14.96 -10.94
CA SER A 179 56.26 14.22 -12.17
C SER A 179 55.86 12.77 -11.91
N ILE A 180 56.45 12.10 -10.92
CA ILE A 180 56.07 10.73 -10.54
C ILE A 180 54.66 10.69 -9.93
N ILE A 181 54.30 11.68 -9.08
CA ILE A 181 52.98 11.76 -8.45
C ILE A 181 51.87 12.19 -9.44
N ALA A 182 52.23 12.85 -10.54
CA ALA A 182 51.29 13.35 -11.54
C ALA A 182 50.33 12.26 -12.07
N PHE A 183 50.85 11.09 -12.45
CA PHE A 183 50.01 10.01 -12.99
C PHE A 183 49.10 9.37 -11.93
N PRO A 184 49.59 8.95 -10.75
CA PRO A 184 48.74 8.52 -9.64
C PRO A 184 47.67 9.54 -9.25
N TYR A 185 48.00 10.83 -9.28
CA TYR A 185 47.04 11.90 -8.97
C TYR A 185 45.93 12.01 -10.02
N VAL A 186 46.27 11.98 -11.32
CA VAL A 186 45.25 11.95 -12.38
C VAL A 186 44.32 10.75 -12.23
N PHE A 187 44.87 9.56 -11.97
CA PHE A 187 44.06 8.37 -11.73
C PHE A 187 43.19 8.48 -10.47
N TYR A 188 43.73 9.06 -9.39
CA TYR A 188 42.98 9.36 -8.18
C TYR A 188 41.76 10.23 -8.51
N ILE A 189 41.91 11.29 -9.30
CA ILE A 189 40.79 12.16 -9.69
C ILE A 189 39.79 11.47 -10.61
N LEU A 190 40.25 10.69 -11.58
CA LEU A 190 39.36 9.91 -12.43
C LEU A 190 38.52 8.91 -11.61
N ARG A 191 39.09 8.33 -10.57
CA ARG A 191 38.36 7.48 -9.62
C ARG A 191 37.44 8.33 -8.74
N TYR A 192 37.91 9.48 -8.27
CA TYR A 192 37.18 10.41 -7.43
C TYR A 192 35.89 10.90 -8.07
N THR A 193 35.91 11.16 -9.38
CA THR A 193 34.75 11.70 -10.11
C THR A 193 33.75 10.63 -10.56
N LYS A 194 33.99 9.34 -10.26
CA LYS A 194 32.99 8.30 -10.53
C LYS A 194 31.78 8.46 -9.60
N PRO A 195 30.54 8.42 -10.14
CA PRO A 195 29.31 8.58 -9.35
C PRO A 195 29.25 7.67 -8.11
N THR A 196 29.56 6.38 -8.26
CA THR A 196 29.57 5.41 -7.15
C THR A 196 30.47 5.82 -6.00
N ASN A 197 31.69 6.32 -6.28
CA ASN A 197 32.63 6.73 -5.25
C ASN A 197 32.18 8.01 -4.55
N ILE A 198 31.50 8.91 -5.27
CA ILE A 198 30.95 10.14 -4.69
C ILE A 198 29.80 9.82 -3.76
N ILE A 199 28.85 8.98 -4.20
CA ILE A 199 27.71 8.52 -3.39
C ILE A 199 28.23 7.86 -2.10
N ASN A 200 29.12 6.87 -2.24
CA ASN A 200 29.75 6.19 -1.11
C ASN A 200 30.44 7.18 -0.16
N ARG A 201 31.16 8.18 -0.68
CA ARG A 201 31.84 9.17 0.16
C ARG A 201 30.84 10.05 0.91
N ILE A 202 29.77 10.50 0.27
CA ILE A 202 28.73 11.30 0.92
C ILE A 202 28.07 10.49 2.04
N TYR A 203 27.72 9.23 1.76
CA TYR A 203 27.18 8.29 2.75
C TYR A 203 28.10 8.12 3.96
N HIS A 204 29.35 7.70 3.75
CA HIS A 204 30.30 7.44 4.85
C HIS A 204 30.59 8.71 5.65
N ASN A 205 30.80 9.86 4.99
CA ASN A 205 31.02 11.13 5.67
C ASN A 205 29.83 11.54 6.53
N ASN A 206 28.61 11.33 6.03
CA ASN A 206 27.40 11.62 6.79
C ASN A 206 27.26 10.67 7.98
N MET A 207 27.58 9.39 7.80
CA MET A 207 27.53 8.41 8.88
C MET A 207 28.56 8.71 9.97
N ASP A 208 29.77 9.12 9.59
CA ASP A 208 30.80 9.59 10.53
C ASP A 208 30.31 10.81 11.32
N GLN A 209 29.65 11.76 10.66
CA GLN A 209 29.08 12.93 11.31
C GLN A 209 27.99 12.56 12.31
N ILE A 210 27.03 11.72 11.92
CA ILE A 210 25.97 11.23 12.78
C ILE A 210 26.55 10.49 13.99
N THR A 211 27.49 9.56 13.75
CA THR A 211 28.17 8.81 14.83
C THR A 211 28.89 9.77 15.78
N SER A 212 29.54 10.80 15.24
CA SER A 212 30.24 11.80 16.06
C SER A 212 29.30 12.56 17.01
N LEU A 213 28.00 12.70 16.71
CA LEU A 213 27.02 13.39 17.57
C LEU A 213 26.91 12.74 18.96
N THR A 214 27.17 11.43 19.05
CA THR A 214 27.17 10.67 20.31
C THR A 214 28.43 10.89 21.16
N SER A 215 29.48 11.49 20.60
CA SER A 215 30.77 11.67 21.28
C SER A 215 30.68 12.60 22.49
N ALA A 216 31.50 12.34 23.51
CA ALA A 216 31.58 13.18 24.71
C ALA A 216 31.88 14.66 24.39
N ARG A 217 32.70 14.91 23.35
CA ARG A 217 32.99 16.26 22.86
C ARG A 217 31.74 16.97 22.36
N ASN A 218 30.95 16.32 21.50
CA ASN A 218 29.74 16.94 20.95
C ASN A 218 28.65 17.13 22.01
N ARG A 219 28.55 16.21 22.99
CA ARG A 219 27.69 16.42 24.17
C ARG A 219 28.09 17.66 24.97
N ALA A 220 29.39 17.87 25.22
CA ALA A 220 29.88 19.06 25.92
C ALA A 220 29.58 20.35 25.17
N LEU A 221 29.50 20.32 23.83
CA LEU A 221 29.25 21.48 22.97
C LEU A 221 27.76 21.70 22.62
N ALA A 222 26.87 20.78 23.00
CA ALA A 222 25.44 20.81 22.62
C ALA A 222 24.66 22.02 23.16
N HIS A 223 25.22 22.77 24.10
CA HIS A 223 24.62 24.00 24.62
C HIS A 223 24.92 25.23 23.74
N ILE A 224 25.82 25.13 22.75
CA ILE A 224 26.26 26.24 21.91
C ILE A 224 25.43 26.26 20.61
N PRO A 225 24.53 27.25 20.40
CA PRO A 225 23.58 27.21 19.28
C PRO A 225 24.25 27.17 17.89
N LYS A 226 25.36 27.89 17.71
CA LYS A 226 26.10 27.90 16.43
C LYS A 226 26.72 26.54 16.09
N VAL A 227 27.14 25.77 17.08
CA VAL A 227 27.71 24.43 16.88
C VAL A 227 26.60 23.46 16.48
N VAL A 228 25.48 23.49 17.20
CA VAL A 228 24.30 22.68 16.89
C VAL A 228 23.76 23.00 15.49
N GLU A 229 23.61 24.28 15.14
CA GLU A 229 23.15 24.69 13.80
C GLU A 229 24.09 24.16 12.70
N HIS A 230 25.40 24.22 12.91
CA HIS A 230 26.36 23.68 11.95
C HIS A 230 26.25 22.15 11.82
N GLN A 231 26.15 21.43 12.93
CA GLN A 231 25.98 19.97 12.93
C GLN A 231 24.69 19.54 12.23
N GLN A 232 23.55 20.15 12.58
CA GLN A 232 22.26 19.89 11.94
C GLN A 232 22.30 20.18 10.44
N TYR A 233 22.87 21.32 10.05
CA TYR A 233 22.98 21.69 8.64
C TYR A 233 23.83 20.70 7.84
N THR A 234 24.92 20.20 8.43
CA THR A 234 25.85 19.35 7.69
C THR A 234 25.24 17.97 7.37
N ILE A 235 24.54 17.37 8.33
CA ILE A 235 23.83 16.10 8.08
C ILE A 235 22.64 16.29 7.12
N PHE A 236 22.03 17.48 7.10
CA PHE A 236 20.98 17.84 6.13
C PHE A 236 21.52 17.99 4.72
N GLU A 237 22.67 18.67 4.58
CA GLU A 237 23.29 18.90 3.28
C GLU A 237 23.70 17.58 2.61
N ALA A 238 24.13 16.58 3.39
CA ALA A 238 24.42 15.25 2.84
C ALA A 238 23.18 14.60 2.20
N LEU A 239 22.02 14.68 2.85
CA LEU A 239 20.76 14.17 2.27
C LEU A 239 20.34 14.96 1.03
N ASN A 240 20.51 16.29 1.05
CA ASN A 240 20.24 17.13 -0.13
C ASN A 240 21.15 16.78 -1.30
N GLN A 241 22.43 16.51 -1.05
CA GLN A 241 23.37 16.11 -2.11
C GLN A 241 23.01 14.76 -2.71
N LEU A 242 22.57 13.81 -1.89
CA LEU A 242 22.09 12.52 -2.37
C LEU A 242 20.83 12.67 -3.24
N ASP A 243 19.84 13.46 -2.82
CA ASP A 243 18.64 13.74 -3.65
C ASP A 243 18.98 14.51 -4.92
N ASP A 244 19.87 15.50 -4.85
CA ASP A 244 20.38 16.24 -6.01
C ASP A 244 21.00 15.24 -7.02
N ILE A 245 21.87 14.33 -6.59
CA ILE A 245 22.49 13.33 -7.48
C ILE A 245 21.44 12.38 -8.06
N LEU A 246 20.48 11.94 -7.25
CA LEU A 246 19.43 11.02 -7.68
C LEU A 246 18.61 11.59 -8.85
N GLU A 247 18.42 12.92 -8.90
CA GLU A 247 17.69 13.58 -9.97
C GLU A 247 18.40 13.54 -11.33
N TYR A 248 19.73 13.64 -11.36
CA TYR A 248 20.51 13.75 -12.61
C TYR A 248 21.14 12.45 -13.09
N VAL A 249 21.24 11.44 -12.25
CA VAL A 249 21.81 10.14 -12.65
C VAL A 249 20.83 9.36 -13.51
N SER A 250 21.33 8.81 -14.63
CA SER A 250 20.54 8.03 -15.58
C SER A 250 20.42 6.54 -15.24
N PHE A 251 21.42 5.98 -14.55
CA PHE A 251 21.47 4.55 -14.24
C PHE A 251 20.58 4.20 -13.04
N LYS A 252 19.72 3.20 -13.21
CA LYS A 252 18.77 2.77 -12.18
C LYS A 252 19.47 2.21 -10.94
N GLU A 253 20.56 1.47 -11.14
CA GLU A 253 21.34 0.85 -10.07
C GLU A 253 21.87 1.91 -9.11
N LEU A 254 22.37 3.04 -9.64
CA LEU A 254 22.86 4.14 -8.81
C LEU A 254 21.74 4.85 -8.06
N LYS A 255 20.54 4.97 -8.66
CA LYS A 255 19.37 5.51 -7.95
C LYS A 255 18.97 4.58 -6.80
N ALA A 256 18.98 3.28 -7.04
CA ALA A 256 18.70 2.27 -6.02
C ALA A 256 19.72 2.35 -4.86
N ASP A 257 21.02 2.42 -5.16
CA ASP A 257 22.09 2.59 -4.17
C ASP A 257 21.84 3.83 -3.30
N ILE A 258 21.49 4.97 -3.90
CA ILE A 258 21.21 6.21 -3.16
C ILE A 258 19.98 6.05 -2.24
N ILE A 259 18.88 5.47 -2.74
CA ILE A 259 17.65 5.24 -1.97
C ILE A 259 17.96 4.35 -0.76
N HIS A 260 18.72 3.29 -0.98
CA HIS A 260 19.18 2.37 0.05
C HIS A 260 20.08 3.06 1.08
N ASP A 261 21.09 3.80 0.64
CA ASP A 261 22.04 4.53 1.50
C ASP A 261 21.33 5.57 2.37
N MET A 262 20.33 6.27 1.83
CA MET A 262 19.49 7.21 2.59
C MET A 262 18.70 6.47 3.69
N SER A 263 18.14 5.30 3.38
CA SER A 263 17.43 4.46 4.35
C SER A 263 18.35 3.93 5.44
N VAL A 264 19.48 3.31 5.08
CA VAL A 264 20.46 2.76 6.05
C VAL A 264 21.01 3.85 6.95
N THR A 265 21.32 5.03 6.39
CA THR A 265 21.73 6.20 7.18
C THR A 265 20.68 6.53 8.24
N LEU A 266 19.40 6.52 7.86
CA LEU A 266 18.33 6.86 8.77
C LEU A 266 18.08 5.78 9.82
N GLN A 267 18.15 4.49 9.46
CA GLN A 267 18.08 3.38 10.41
C GLN A 267 19.16 3.51 11.49
N ASN A 268 20.41 3.78 11.08
CA ASN A 268 21.51 3.99 12.01
C ASN A 268 21.31 5.24 12.87
N TYR A 269 20.80 6.33 12.30
CA TYR A 269 20.46 7.52 13.07
C TYR A 269 19.39 7.23 14.14
N ILE A 270 18.33 6.48 13.82
CA ILE A 270 17.26 6.13 14.76
C ILE A 270 17.83 5.36 15.96
N ARG A 271 18.71 4.38 15.71
CA ARG A 271 19.39 3.59 16.76
C ARG A 271 20.31 4.45 17.64
N LEU A 272 21.05 5.38 17.04
CA LEU A 272 21.99 6.26 17.77
C LEU A 272 21.30 7.44 18.48
N LYS A 273 20.05 7.76 18.13
CA LYS A 273 19.32 8.95 18.58
C LYS A 273 19.30 9.11 20.10
N ARG A 274 19.14 8.00 20.85
CA ARG A 274 19.07 7.98 22.32
C ARG A 274 20.37 8.49 22.99
N ASP A 275 21.50 8.36 22.30
CA ASP A 275 22.82 8.78 22.79
C ASP A 275 23.20 10.23 22.41
N ILE A 276 22.39 10.89 21.58
CA ILE A 276 22.61 12.25 21.15
C ILE A 276 22.13 13.23 22.24
N ALA A 277 22.91 14.28 22.50
CA ALA A 277 22.56 15.27 23.52
C ALA A 277 21.21 15.96 23.22
N PRO A 278 20.29 16.10 24.19
CA PRO A 278 18.96 16.70 23.97
C PRO A 278 18.98 18.10 23.35
N GLY A 279 20.03 18.88 23.63
CA GLY A 279 20.21 20.22 23.05
C GLY A 279 20.35 20.22 21.52
N PHE A 280 20.79 19.11 20.93
CA PHE A 280 20.90 18.94 19.48
C PHE A 280 19.54 18.96 18.78
N PHE A 281 18.45 18.57 19.43
CA PHE A 281 17.13 18.49 18.80
C PHE A 281 16.38 19.82 18.73
N LYS A 282 16.94 20.90 19.30
CA LYS A 282 16.41 22.26 19.14
C LYS A 282 16.62 22.72 17.71
N VAL A 283 15.55 22.85 16.94
CA VAL A 283 15.64 23.06 15.49
C VAL A 283 16.17 24.47 15.22
N SER A 284 17.35 24.56 14.62
CA SER A 284 18.04 25.82 14.34
C SER A 284 17.33 26.65 13.26
N PRO A 285 17.52 27.99 13.24
CA PRO A 285 16.97 28.86 12.19
C PRO A 285 17.31 28.38 10.77
N LYS A 286 18.54 27.92 10.53
CA LYS A 286 18.96 27.43 9.22
C LYS A 286 18.16 26.21 8.76
N VAL A 287 17.89 25.26 9.67
CA VAL A 287 17.02 24.10 9.38
C VAL A 287 15.57 24.53 9.14
N ARG A 288 15.05 25.50 9.90
CA ARG A 288 13.68 26.01 9.71
C ARG A 288 13.45 26.64 8.33
N THR A 289 14.52 27.18 7.73
CA THR A 289 14.48 27.78 6.37
C THR A 289 14.72 26.78 5.24
N ASP A 290 15.04 25.52 5.55
CA ASP A 290 15.21 24.47 4.54
C ASP A 290 13.91 24.27 3.74
N ILE A 291 14.03 24.02 2.43
CA ILE A 291 12.88 23.90 1.52
C ILE A 291 11.91 22.78 1.95
N SER A 292 12.42 21.72 2.58
CA SER A 292 11.59 20.64 3.11
C SER A 292 10.71 21.09 4.28
N PHE A 293 11.02 22.18 4.98
CA PHE A 293 10.27 22.64 6.15
C PHE A 293 9.65 24.03 6.03
N LYS A 294 9.94 24.77 4.96
CA LYS A 294 9.43 26.12 4.76
C LYS A 294 7.91 26.23 4.84
N THR A 295 7.18 25.15 4.51
CA THR A 295 5.71 25.08 4.56
C THR A 295 5.15 24.50 5.86
N MET A 296 5.99 24.14 6.84
CA MET A 296 5.60 23.50 8.11
C MET A 296 5.52 24.49 9.28
N VAL A 297 5.09 25.73 9.00
CA VAL A 297 4.98 26.78 10.01
C VAL A 297 4.06 26.32 11.14
N GLY A 298 4.55 26.36 12.39
CA GLY A 298 3.81 25.94 13.59
C GLY A 298 4.05 24.49 14.04
N GLN A 299 4.72 23.64 13.23
CA GLN A 299 4.96 22.22 13.57
C GLN A 299 6.33 21.96 14.20
N PHE A 300 7.22 22.96 14.26
CA PHE A 300 8.57 22.81 14.82
C PHE A 300 8.58 22.43 16.30
N GLY A 301 7.62 22.91 17.09
CA GLY A 301 7.55 22.56 18.51
C GLY A 301 7.27 21.07 18.73
N GLU A 302 6.44 20.45 17.89
CA GLU A 302 6.19 19.01 17.92
C GLU A 302 7.41 18.22 17.43
N MET A 303 8.05 18.69 16.37
CA MET A 303 9.28 18.10 15.84
C MET A 303 10.43 18.11 16.86
N GLU A 304 10.57 19.19 17.65
CA GLU A 304 11.54 19.28 18.74
C GLU A 304 11.20 18.32 19.89
N ARG A 305 9.92 18.20 20.27
CA ARG A 305 9.46 17.26 21.31
C ARG A 305 9.70 15.80 20.90
N ASN A 306 9.35 15.45 19.67
CA ASN A 306 9.48 14.09 19.14
C ASN A 306 10.93 13.83 18.64
N GLN A 307 11.79 14.84 18.72
CA GLN A 307 13.19 14.79 18.28
C GLN A 307 13.35 14.28 16.82
N SER A 308 12.38 14.60 15.95
CA SER A 308 12.15 13.89 14.68
C SER A 308 12.57 14.65 13.43
N PHE A 309 13.33 15.74 13.57
CA PHE A 309 13.59 16.66 12.45
C PHE A 309 14.41 15.99 11.33
N TYR A 310 15.35 15.10 11.64
CA TYR A 310 16.17 14.45 10.64
C TYR A 310 15.39 13.36 9.89
N GLU A 311 14.60 12.57 10.62
CA GLU A 311 13.68 11.57 10.09
C GLU A 311 12.67 12.21 9.14
N GLN A 312 12.04 13.31 9.58
CA GLN A 312 11.08 14.03 8.74
C GLN A 312 11.71 14.62 7.48
N LYS A 313 12.96 15.08 7.54
CA LYS A 313 13.69 15.53 6.34
C LYS A 313 13.86 14.39 5.36
N CYS A 314 14.41 13.25 5.81
CA CYS A 314 14.65 12.10 4.96
C CYS A 314 13.35 11.54 4.35
N PHE A 315 12.29 11.37 5.15
CA PHE A 315 11.00 10.89 4.65
C PHE A 315 10.37 11.81 3.60
N ARG A 316 10.59 13.13 3.69
CA ARG A 316 10.09 14.06 2.68
C ARG A 316 10.87 13.94 1.37
N LEU A 317 12.19 13.77 1.45
CA LEU A 317 13.00 13.50 0.26
C LEU A 317 12.58 12.18 -0.38
N LEU A 318 12.53 11.08 0.39
CA LEU A 318 12.06 9.78 -0.12
C LEU A 318 10.63 9.85 -0.70
N GLY A 319 9.73 10.59 -0.06
CA GLY A 319 8.37 10.81 -0.57
C GLY A 319 8.35 11.57 -1.90
N ASN A 320 9.20 12.58 -2.08
CA ASN A 320 9.34 13.30 -3.34
C ASN A 320 9.97 12.41 -4.42
N VAL A 321 11.02 11.67 -4.06
CA VAL A 321 11.68 10.68 -4.93
C VAL A 321 10.65 9.68 -5.44
N TYR A 322 9.84 9.11 -4.55
CA TYR A 322 8.76 8.19 -4.92
C TYR A 322 7.80 8.78 -5.96
N ILE A 323 7.34 10.02 -5.76
CA ILE A 323 6.40 10.68 -6.69
C ILE A 323 7.07 10.90 -8.06
N ARG A 324 8.33 11.37 -8.07
CA ARG A 324 9.09 11.60 -9.31
C ARG A 324 9.32 10.30 -10.09
N LEU A 325 9.72 9.22 -9.41
CA LEU A 325 9.91 7.90 -10.00
C LEU A 325 8.59 7.36 -10.58
N LEU A 326 7.50 7.54 -9.84
CA LEU A 326 6.16 7.15 -10.28
C LEU A 326 5.74 7.90 -11.55
N GLU A 327 5.96 9.23 -11.60
CA GLU A 327 5.64 10.05 -12.78
C GLU A 327 6.53 9.74 -14.00
N HIS A 328 7.76 9.27 -13.78
CA HIS A 328 8.67 8.82 -14.84
C HIS A 328 8.46 7.36 -15.27
N GLY A 329 7.55 6.61 -14.63
CA GLY A 329 7.30 5.19 -14.91
C GLY A 329 8.41 4.24 -14.42
N GLU A 330 9.26 4.69 -13.49
CA GLU A 330 10.29 3.87 -12.84
C GLU A 330 9.70 3.10 -11.65
N PHE A 331 8.74 2.21 -11.94
CA PHE A 331 7.92 1.52 -10.93
C PHE A 331 8.70 0.57 -10.00
N ASP A 332 9.79 -0.01 -10.51
CA ASP A 332 10.73 -0.82 -9.74
C ASP A 332 11.38 0.00 -8.61
N LEU A 333 11.86 1.20 -8.94
CA LEU A 333 12.48 2.10 -7.97
C LEU A 333 11.45 2.74 -7.03
N SER A 334 10.24 3.08 -7.50
CA SER A 334 9.19 3.58 -6.60
C SER A 334 8.74 2.51 -5.60
N SER A 335 8.68 1.25 -6.04
CA SER A 335 8.42 0.11 -5.16
C SER A 335 9.53 -0.07 -4.13
N MET A 336 10.80 0.11 -4.52
CA MET A 336 11.94 0.08 -3.59
C MET A 336 11.81 1.13 -2.49
N VAL A 337 11.38 2.36 -2.80
CA VAL A 337 11.16 3.39 -1.76
C VAL A 337 10.09 2.94 -0.74
N ALA A 338 9.04 2.25 -1.17
CA ALA A 338 8.04 1.71 -0.26
C ALA A 338 8.61 0.59 0.63
N GLY A 339 9.48 -0.27 0.09
CA GLY A 339 10.20 -1.29 0.88
C GLY A 339 11.19 -0.69 1.89
N GLU A 340 11.89 0.38 1.52
CA GLU A 340 12.74 1.10 2.47
C GLU A 340 11.90 1.79 3.57
N MET A 341 10.69 2.27 3.25
CA MET A 341 9.76 2.79 4.25
C MET A 341 9.27 1.70 5.23
N GLU A 342 9.03 0.47 4.75
CA GLU A 342 8.74 -0.70 5.60
C GLU A 342 9.91 -0.96 6.56
N THR A 343 11.13 -1.01 6.04
CA THR A 343 12.35 -1.30 6.82
C THR A 343 12.61 -0.25 7.89
N LEU A 344 12.38 1.03 7.56
CA LEU A 344 12.42 2.14 8.53
C LEU A 344 11.31 2.00 9.59
N GLY A 345 10.14 1.50 9.19
CA GLY A 345 9.03 1.14 10.08
C GLY A 345 9.43 0.10 11.09
N LEU A 346 10.00 -1.01 10.64
CA LEU A 346 10.53 -2.07 11.51
C LEU A 346 11.58 -1.53 12.48
N THR A 347 12.54 -0.74 11.98
CA THR A 347 13.57 -0.13 12.85
C THR A 347 12.95 0.77 13.93
N ALA A 348 11.91 1.54 13.61
CA ALA A 348 11.21 2.37 14.59
C ALA A 348 10.47 1.53 15.64
N ILE A 349 9.91 0.38 15.24
CA ILE A 349 9.24 -0.58 16.13
C ILE A 349 10.26 -1.24 17.07
N GLU A 350 11.40 -1.70 16.55
CA GLU A 350 12.49 -2.31 17.32
C GLU A 350 13.08 -1.35 18.36
N GLU A 351 13.17 -0.06 18.02
CA GLU A 351 13.62 1.02 18.91
C GLU A 351 12.49 1.63 19.76
N ASP A 352 11.33 0.98 19.86
CA ASP A 352 10.16 1.42 20.65
C ASP A 352 9.77 2.90 20.47
N ASN A 353 10.03 3.46 19.29
CA ASN A 353 9.82 4.87 18.99
C ASN A 353 8.40 5.08 18.42
N THR A 354 7.42 5.16 19.33
CA THR A 354 6.00 5.22 18.99
C THR A 354 5.65 6.43 18.12
N GLU A 355 6.20 7.61 18.42
CA GLU A 355 5.98 8.83 17.64
C GLU A 355 6.51 8.70 16.21
N LEU A 356 7.59 7.95 16.00
CA LEU A 356 8.12 7.71 14.67
C LEU A 356 7.28 6.70 13.89
N VAL A 357 6.74 5.67 14.55
CA VAL A 357 5.77 4.74 13.95
C VAL A 357 4.55 5.50 13.43
N ASP A 358 4.03 6.45 14.21
CA ASP A 358 2.95 7.35 13.77
C ASP A 358 3.30 8.14 12.51
N ILE A 359 4.50 8.71 12.45
CA ILE A 359 4.98 9.44 11.27
C ILE A 359 5.07 8.50 10.06
N ILE A 360 5.53 7.26 10.23
CA ILE A 360 5.67 6.29 9.15
C ILE A 360 4.30 5.86 8.59
N ILE A 361 3.30 5.66 9.46
CA ILE A 361 1.90 5.42 9.03
C ILE A 361 1.41 6.58 8.15
N ILE A 362 1.67 7.83 8.56
CA ILE A 362 1.33 9.01 7.76
C ILE A 362 2.04 8.98 6.40
N ARG A 363 3.31 8.51 6.34
CA ARG A 363 4.05 8.38 5.08
C ARG A 363 3.43 7.33 4.17
N PHE A 364 3.14 6.12 4.64
CA PHE A 364 2.44 5.11 3.83
C PHE A 364 1.10 5.62 3.27
N ASN A 365 0.29 6.27 4.10
CA ASN A 365 -0.98 6.89 3.69
C ASN A 365 -0.78 7.98 2.62
N THR A 366 0.30 8.77 2.74
CA THR A 366 0.67 9.77 1.74
C THR A 366 1.05 9.11 0.41
N LEU A 367 1.88 8.06 0.44
CA LEU A 367 2.28 7.30 -0.74
C LEU A 367 1.06 6.67 -1.43
N LEU A 368 0.12 6.11 -0.67
CA LEU A 368 -1.13 5.53 -1.16
C LEU A 368 -1.95 6.57 -1.90
N ARG A 369 -2.16 7.74 -1.30
CA ARG A 369 -2.91 8.84 -1.93
C ARG A 369 -2.33 9.24 -3.29
N PHE A 370 -1.00 9.37 -3.39
CA PHE A 370 -0.35 9.73 -4.65
C PHE A 370 -0.40 8.58 -5.67
N ALA A 371 -0.23 7.34 -5.23
CA ALA A 371 -0.32 6.16 -6.10
C ALA A 371 -1.73 5.97 -6.66
N ILE A 372 -2.79 6.20 -5.87
CA ILE A 372 -4.18 6.16 -6.34
C ILE A 372 -4.39 7.23 -7.40
N LYS A 373 -4.01 8.49 -7.11
CA LYS A 373 -4.12 9.59 -8.06
C LYS A 373 -3.40 9.29 -9.38
N HIS A 374 -2.19 8.74 -9.31
CA HIS A 374 -1.42 8.35 -10.49
C HIS A 374 -2.08 7.21 -11.27
N GLY A 375 -2.47 6.14 -10.58
CA GLY A 375 -3.07 4.96 -11.19
C GLY A 375 -4.39 5.29 -11.88
N VAL A 376 -5.22 6.14 -11.29
CA VAL A 376 -6.49 6.60 -11.90
C VAL A 376 -6.21 7.47 -13.12
N ARG A 377 -5.31 8.46 -13.00
CA ARG A 377 -5.02 9.40 -14.10
C ARG A 377 -4.43 8.72 -15.33
N ASN A 378 -3.56 7.73 -15.11
CA ASN A 378 -2.77 7.11 -16.19
C ASN A 378 -3.22 5.68 -16.54
N ASN A 379 -4.26 5.15 -15.86
CA ASN A 379 -4.70 3.76 -15.99
C ASN A 379 -3.58 2.72 -15.77
N GLU A 380 -2.67 3.01 -14.82
CA GLU A 380 -1.50 2.18 -14.50
C GLU A 380 -1.37 2.01 -12.98
N PRO A 381 -2.06 1.00 -12.41
CA PRO A 381 -2.12 0.79 -10.98
C PRO A 381 -1.01 -0.11 -10.42
N ARG A 382 -0.04 -0.57 -11.22
CA ARG A 382 1.00 -1.51 -10.77
C ARG A 382 1.75 -1.07 -9.52
N ASN A 383 2.02 0.22 -9.36
CA ASN A 383 2.69 0.69 -8.16
C ASN A 383 1.82 0.57 -6.88
N LEU A 384 0.48 0.57 -7.00
CA LEU A 384 -0.42 0.26 -5.87
C LEU A 384 -0.33 -1.20 -5.44
N TYR A 385 -0.04 -2.11 -6.39
CA TYR A 385 0.25 -3.49 -6.08
C TYR A 385 1.39 -3.50 -5.06
N ASN A 386 2.61 -3.12 -5.42
CA ASN A 386 3.76 -3.25 -4.51
C ASN A 386 3.62 -2.42 -3.23
N LEU A 387 3.05 -1.21 -3.30
CA LEU A 387 2.82 -0.39 -2.11
C LEU A 387 1.88 -1.07 -1.10
N GLY A 388 0.79 -1.69 -1.55
CA GLY A 388 -0.14 -2.41 -0.68
C GLY A 388 0.56 -3.54 0.09
N PHE A 389 1.48 -4.24 -0.57
CA PHE A 389 2.28 -5.31 0.04
C PHE A 389 3.24 -4.80 1.11
N TYR A 390 4.05 -3.78 0.82
CA TYR A 390 4.98 -3.23 1.80
C TYR A 390 4.23 -2.63 3.00
N TYR A 391 3.06 -2.04 2.79
CA TYR A 391 2.22 -1.60 3.91
C TYR A 391 1.66 -2.78 4.71
N GLY A 392 1.22 -3.85 4.04
CA GLY A 392 0.81 -5.10 4.67
C GLY A 392 1.89 -5.71 5.56
N ASN A 393 3.12 -5.81 5.05
CA ASN A 393 4.27 -6.31 5.82
C ASN A 393 4.60 -5.41 7.02
N PHE A 394 4.58 -4.09 6.84
CA PHE A 394 4.74 -3.15 7.95
C PHE A 394 3.69 -3.40 9.06
N ILE A 395 2.44 -3.68 8.70
CA ILE A 395 1.39 -4.02 9.67
C ILE A 395 1.66 -5.36 10.35
N ARG A 396 2.23 -6.34 9.62
CA ARG A 396 2.66 -7.61 10.24
C ARG A 396 3.76 -7.39 11.29
N HIS A 397 4.75 -6.54 11.02
CA HIS A 397 5.75 -6.16 12.03
C HIS A 397 5.09 -5.52 13.27
N LEU A 398 4.05 -4.70 13.09
CA LEU A 398 3.27 -4.16 14.22
C LEU A 398 2.55 -5.26 15.02
N VAL A 399 2.07 -6.31 14.36
CA VAL A 399 1.44 -7.47 15.02
C VAL A 399 2.47 -8.27 15.82
N GLU A 400 3.61 -8.60 15.21
CA GLU A 400 4.70 -9.35 15.85
C GLU A 400 5.19 -8.65 17.13
N HIS A 401 5.21 -7.31 17.13
CA HIS A 401 5.59 -6.49 18.28
C HIS A 401 4.42 -6.00 19.15
N LYS A 402 3.21 -6.56 18.99
CA LYS A 402 2.03 -6.27 19.82
C LYS A 402 1.62 -4.79 19.89
N LYS A 403 1.83 -4.03 18.81
CA LYS A 403 1.45 -2.61 18.70
C LYS A 403 -0.04 -2.46 18.32
N VAL A 404 -0.93 -2.96 19.18
CA VAL A 404 -2.40 -3.12 18.94
C VAL A 404 -3.07 -1.87 18.35
N ASP A 405 -2.88 -0.68 18.95
CA ASP A 405 -3.56 0.53 18.48
C ASP A 405 -3.08 1.02 17.10
N HIS A 406 -1.83 0.72 16.75
CA HIS A 406 -1.29 1.01 15.43
C HIS A 406 -1.89 0.06 14.39
N VAL A 407 -2.00 -1.24 14.71
CA VAL A 407 -2.65 -2.23 13.84
C VAL A 407 -4.10 -1.84 13.55
N LYS A 408 -4.87 -1.48 14.59
CA LYS A 408 -6.27 -1.01 14.42
C LYS A 408 -6.36 0.17 13.45
N ARG A 409 -5.52 1.19 13.63
CA ARG A 409 -5.49 2.37 12.75
C ARG A 409 -5.09 2.01 11.32
N CYS A 410 -4.09 1.14 11.14
CA CYS A 410 -3.67 0.73 9.81
C CYS A 410 -4.75 -0.07 9.08
N PHE A 411 -5.47 -0.96 9.77
CA PHE A 411 -6.62 -1.68 9.20
C PHE A 411 -7.73 -0.73 8.74
N MET A 412 -8.08 0.25 9.58
CA MET A 412 -9.03 1.29 9.21
C MET A 412 -8.56 2.05 7.96
N TYR A 413 -7.27 2.41 7.86
CA TYR A 413 -6.72 3.09 6.67
C TYR A 413 -6.74 2.19 5.43
N LEU A 414 -6.35 0.91 5.53
CA LEU A 414 -6.43 -0.05 4.43
C LEU A 414 -7.87 -0.16 3.91
N ARG A 415 -8.86 -0.23 4.80
CA ARG A 415 -10.28 -0.22 4.40
C ARG A 415 -10.67 1.08 3.71
N ILE A 416 -10.31 2.25 4.25
CA ILE A 416 -10.62 3.55 3.63
C ILE A 416 -10.02 3.65 2.22
N TYR A 417 -8.75 3.28 2.05
CA TYR A 417 -8.09 3.33 0.75
C TYR A 417 -8.59 2.24 -0.20
N GLY A 418 -8.90 1.04 0.30
CA GLY A 418 -9.51 -0.05 -0.48
C GLY A 418 -10.86 0.37 -1.06
N VAL A 419 -11.72 1.00 -0.25
CA VAL A 419 -13.00 1.58 -0.68
C VAL A 419 -12.79 2.69 -1.71
N GLU A 420 -11.82 3.58 -1.51
CA GLU A 420 -11.53 4.64 -2.48
C GLU A 420 -11.07 4.06 -3.83
N ILE A 421 -10.19 3.05 -3.81
CA ILE A 421 -9.72 2.34 -5.02
C ILE A 421 -10.90 1.64 -5.72
N PHE A 422 -11.78 0.99 -4.95
CA PHE A 422 -12.97 0.31 -5.48
C PHE A 422 -13.88 1.28 -6.25
N LYS A 423 -14.09 2.49 -5.73
CA LYS A 423 -14.89 3.54 -6.40
C LYS A 423 -14.32 3.95 -7.77
N HIS A 424 -13.01 3.86 -7.96
CA HIS A 424 -12.36 4.13 -9.25
C HIS A 424 -12.34 2.93 -10.19
N GLY A 425 -12.79 1.75 -9.74
CA GLY A 425 -12.85 0.52 -10.55
C GLY A 425 -13.74 0.60 -11.79
N SER A 426 -14.80 1.42 -11.73
CA SER A 426 -15.67 1.69 -12.89
C SER A 426 -14.94 2.43 -14.02
N ASN A 427 -13.92 3.23 -13.68
CA ASN A 427 -13.08 3.94 -14.64
C ASN A 427 -11.91 3.08 -15.13
N SER A 428 -11.38 2.20 -14.27
CA SER A 428 -10.25 1.32 -14.55
C SER A 428 -10.45 -0.04 -13.91
N ALA A 429 -10.77 -1.06 -14.70
CA ALA A 429 -11.02 -2.41 -14.19
C ALA A 429 -9.82 -2.99 -13.41
N ALA A 430 -8.59 -2.58 -13.74
CA ALA A 430 -7.38 -2.99 -13.03
C ALA A 430 -7.34 -2.50 -11.56
N MET A 431 -8.13 -1.48 -11.20
CA MET A 431 -8.27 -1.05 -9.80
C MET A 431 -9.01 -2.08 -8.95
N TYR A 432 -9.97 -2.84 -9.50
CA TYR A 432 -10.63 -3.91 -8.73
C TYR A 432 -9.62 -4.97 -8.27
N PHE A 433 -8.65 -5.31 -9.11
CA PHE A 433 -7.57 -6.20 -8.71
C PHE A 433 -6.71 -5.62 -7.57
N ILE A 434 -6.50 -4.30 -7.51
CA ILE A 434 -5.80 -3.69 -6.37
C ILE A 434 -6.62 -3.80 -5.08
N VAL A 435 -7.95 -3.77 -5.14
CA VAL A 435 -8.79 -4.03 -3.97
C VAL A 435 -8.57 -5.45 -3.45
N ASP A 436 -8.47 -6.44 -4.35
CA ASP A 436 -8.13 -7.82 -3.98
C ASP A 436 -6.76 -7.90 -3.29
N VAL A 437 -5.80 -7.09 -3.73
CA VAL A 437 -4.46 -7.04 -3.13
C VAL A 437 -4.52 -6.50 -1.70
N ILE A 438 -5.27 -5.42 -1.46
CA ILE A 438 -5.47 -4.89 -0.11
C ILE A 438 -6.15 -5.94 0.79
N ALA A 439 -7.21 -6.58 0.29
CA ALA A 439 -7.89 -7.65 1.02
C ALA A 439 -6.98 -8.86 1.29
N THR A 440 -6.07 -9.18 0.37
CA THR A 440 -5.06 -10.23 0.54
C THR A 440 -4.13 -9.92 1.70
N GLU A 441 -3.62 -8.69 1.79
CA GLU A 441 -2.74 -8.31 2.89
C GLU A 441 -3.50 -8.24 4.23
N MET A 442 -4.75 -7.78 4.24
CA MET A 442 -5.62 -7.83 5.44
C MET A 442 -5.89 -9.27 5.89
N LYS A 443 -6.15 -10.20 4.97
CA LYS A 443 -6.33 -11.63 5.23
C LYS A 443 -5.09 -12.23 5.91
N LYS A 444 -3.90 -11.99 5.36
CA LYS A 444 -2.64 -12.48 5.94
C LYS A 444 -2.43 -11.97 7.36
N VAL A 445 -2.73 -10.69 7.61
CA VAL A 445 -2.62 -10.12 8.97
C VAL A 445 -3.64 -10.75 9.92
N LEU A 446 -4.88 -10.99 9.49
CA LEU A 446 -5.89 -11.67 10.32
C LEU A 446 -5.49 -13.10 10.68
N GLU A 447 -4.94 -13.86 9.73
CA GLU A 447 -4.38 -15.19 9.99
C GLU A 447 -3.22 -15.11 11.00
N GLN A 448 -2.36 -14.09 10.90
CA GLN A 448 -1.24 -13.90 11.84
C GLN A 448 -1.74 -13.54 13.25
N ILE A 449 -2.69 -12.60 13.37
CA ILE A 449 -3.34 -12.21 14.63
C ILE A 449 -3.92 -13.45 15.35
N TYR A 450 -4.57 -14.34 14.60
CA TYR A 450 -5.06 -15.60 15.15
C TYR A 450 -3.92 -16.49 15.68
N ARG A 451 -2.89 -16.74 14.85
CA ARG A 451 -1.75 -17.59 15.22
C ARG A 451 -0.99 -17.08 16.43
N ASP A 452 -0.91 -15.76 16.59
CA ASP A 452 -0.24 -15.11 17.72
C ASP A 452 -1.12 -15.03 19.00
N GLY A 453 -2.34 -15.57 18.95
CA GLY A 453 -3.23 -15.67 20.10
C GLY A 453 -3.71 -14.33 20.64
N TRP A 454 -3.95 -13.36 19.75
CA TRP A 454 -4.50 -12.06 20.12
C TRP A 454 -5.94 -12.18 20.64
N ASP A 455 -6.39 -11.12 21.32
CA ASP A 455 -7.75 -11.05 21.86
C ASP A 455 -8.84 -11.21 20.77
N ILE A 456 -9.89 -11.96 21.10
CA ILE A 456 -10.97 -12.30 20.15
C ILE A 456 -11.80 -11.06 19.79
N GLU A 457 -12.02 -10.12 20.70
CA GLU A 457 -12.75 -8.88 20.38
C GLU A 457 -11.93 -8.01 19.41
N LEU A 458 -10.62 -7.96 19.60
CA LEU A 458 -9.70 -7.29 18.68
C LEU A 458 -9.76 -7.90 17.28
N GLN A 459 -9.68 -9.22 17.18
CA GLN A 459 -9.80 -9.94 15.91
C GLN A 459 -11.18 -9.73 15.26
N ASN A 460 -12.26 -9.70 16.05
CA ASN A 460 -13.59 -9.34 15.60
C ASN A 460 -13.66 -7.94 15.00
N GLY A 461 -12.99 -6.96 15.63
CA GLY A 461 -12.87 -5.60 15.10
C GLY A 461 -12.18 -5.59 13.74
N MET A 462 -11.04 -6.26 13.62
CA MET A 462 -10.26 -6.30 12.36
C MET A 462 -10.99 -7.07 11.24
N LEU A 463 -11.71 -8.14 11.58
CA LEU A 463 -12.57 -8.86 10.63
C LEU A 463 -13.67 -7.94 10.08
N SER A 464 -14.21 -7.05 10.91
CA SER A 464 -15.25 -6.09 10.48
C SER A 464 -14.74 -5.13 9.41
N GLU A 465 -13.45 -4.78 9.43
CA GLU A 465 -12.85 -3.87 8.46
C GLU A 465 -12.67 -4.53 7.09
N ILE A 466 -12.19 -5.80 7.03
CA ILE A 466 -12.02 -6.50 5.74
C ILE A 466 -13.35 -6.79 5.03
N LEU A 467 -14.43 -7.04 5.79
CA LEU A 467 -15.76 -7.28 5.23
C LEU A 467 -16.37 -6.04 4.54
N GLN A 468 -15.87 -4.83 4.84
CA GLN A 468 -16.36 -3.58 4.25
C GLN A 468 -15.53 -3.08 3.06
N VAL A 469 -14.44 -3.77 2.69
CA VAL A 469 -13.50 -3.27 1.66
C VAL A 469 -14.14 -3.21 0.27
N ASP A 470 -14.98 -4.19 -0.07
CA ASP A 470 -15.69 -4.30 -1.36
C ASP A 470 -17.16 -3.85 -1.29
N SER A 471 -17.65 -3.53 -0.08
CA SER A 471 -19.04 -3.18 0.19
C SER A 471 -19.11 -1.92 1.09
N PRO A 472 -18.82 -0.72 0.56
CA PRO A 472 -18.80 0.50 1.37
C PRO A 472 -20.22 0.83 1.88
N PRO A 473 -20.38 1.31 3.13
CA PRO A 473 -21.71 1.62 3.70
C PRO A 473 -22.53 2.64 2.89
N ASP A 474 -21.85 3.58 2.22
CA ASP A 474 -22.47 4.66 1.44
C ASP A 474 -22.63 4.30 -0.05
N PHE A 475 -22.44 3.04 -0.44
CA PHE A 475 -22.47 2.60 -1.83
C PHE A 475 -23.65 1.64 -2.06
N ASN A 476 -24.55 1.98 -2.98
CA ASN A 476 -25.64 1.08 -3.33
C ASN A 476 -25.09 -0.07 -4.20
N LYS A 477 -25.20 -1.31 -3.71
CA LYS A 477 -24.79 -2.50 -4.46
C LYS A 477 -25.57 -2.66 -5.78
N GLU A 478 -26.76 -2.09 -5.89
CA GLU A 478 -27.56 -2.08 -7.12
C GLU A 478 -26.94 -1.23 -8.24
N ASP A 479 -26.08 -0.26 -7.90
CA ASP A 479 -25.39 0.59 -8.87
C ASP A 479 -24.16 -0.10 -9.49
N LEU A 480 -23.72 -1.25 -8.93
CA LEU A 480 -22.63 -2.04 -9.48
C LEU A 480 -23.09 -2.81 -10.71
N SER A 481 -22.24 -2.83 -11.74
CA SER A 481 -22.46 -3.74 -12.86
C SER A 481 -22.49 -5.18 -12.33
N ARG A 482 -23.48 -5.96 -12.78
CA ARG A 482 -23.68 -7.35 -12.34
C ARG A 482 -22.41 -8.21 -12.51
N GLY A 483 -21.59 -7.90 -13.52
CA GLY A 483 -20.31 -8.59 -13.75
C GLY A 483 -19.26 -8.37 -12.65
N VAL A 484 -19.23 -7.19 -12.01
CA VAL A 484 -18.32 -6.91 -10.88
C VAL A 484 -18.75 -7.69 -9.64
N LEU A 485 -20.06 -7.77 -9.37
CA LEU A 485 -20.59 -8.58 -8.27
C LEU A 485 -20.31 -10.07 -8.47
N ILE A 486 -20.41 -10.57 -9.72
CA ILE A 486 -20.15 -11.97 -10.05
C ILE A 486 -18.67 -12.33 -9.95
N ASN A 487 -17.77 -11.43 -10.36
CA ASN A 487 -16.32 -11.66 -10.38
C ASN A 487 -15.58 -10.83 -9.32
N ASN A 488 -16.08 -10.85 -8.09
CA ASN A 488 -15.49 -10.12 -6.98
C ASN A 488 -14.34 -10.94 -6.35
N GLY A 489 -13.09 -10.53 -6.55
CA GLY A 489 -11.94 -11.21 -5.97
C GLY A 489 -11.82 -11.06 -4.46
N VAL A 490 -12.35 -9.99 -3.86
CA VAL A 490 -12.43 -9.82 -2.41
C VAL A 490 -13.31 -10.91 -1.79
N ARG A 491 -14.43 -11.27 -2.42
CA ARG A 491 -15.27 -12.40 -1.99
C ARG A 491 -14.52 -13.72 -1.99
N VAL A 492 -13.67 -13.96 -2.99
CA VAL A 492 -12.82 -15.15 -3.05
C VAL A 492 -11.86 -15.19 -1.86
N LEU A 493 -11.27 -14.05 -1.49
CA LEU A 493 -10.35 -13.94 -0.36
C LEU A 493 -11.07 -14.08 0.99
N GLN A 494 -12.26 -13.50 1.13
CA GLN A 494 -13.12 -13.67 2.31
C GLN A 494 -13.57 -15.12 2.48
N PHE A 495 -13.93 -15.82 1.39
CA PHE A 495 -14.15 -17.27 1.40
C PHE A 495 -12.90 -17.98 1.91
N GLY A 496 -11.73 -17.72 1.31
CA GLY A 496 -10.47 -18.32 1.76
C GLY A 496 -10.18 -18.09 3.24
N LEU A 497 -10.52 -16.91 3.78
CA LEU A 497 -10.41 -16.61 5.21
C LEU A 497 -11.44 -17.39 6.06
N ALA A 498 -12.65 -17.59 5.57
CA ALA A 498 -13.65 -18.42 6.23
C ALA A 498 -13.21 -19.89 6.29
N LEU A 499 -12.60 -20.42 5.22
CA LEU A 499 -12.05 -21.78 5.20
C LEU A 499 -10.96 -21.96 6.26
N PHE A 500 -10.06 -20.98 6.38
CA PHE A 500 -9.06 -20.94 7.44
C PHE A 500 -9.71 -21.00 8.83
N TYR A 501 -10.66 -20.12 9.13
CA TYR A 501 -11.34 -20.13 10.42
C TYR A 501 -12.16 -21.40 10.68
N GLN A 502 -12.72 -22.00 9.64
CA GLN A 502 -13.45 -23.26 9.75
C GLN A 502 -12.53 -24.42 10.14
N ARG A 503 -11.35 -24.51 9.52
CA ARG A 503 -10.30 -25.47 9.91
C ARG A 503 -9.91 -25.31 11.37
N GLU A 504 -9.77 -24.06 11.81
CA GLU A 504 -9.41 -23.71 13.20
C GLU A 504 -10.59 -23.83 14.20
N GLY A 505 -11.79 -24.21 13.75
CA GLY A 505 -12.95 -24.38 14.62
C GLY A 505 -13.59 -23.08 15.12
N MET A 506 -13.27 -21.94 14.53
CA MET A 506 -13.75 -20.61 14.94
C MET A 506 -15.12 -20.28 14.30
N THR A 507 -16.17 -20.96 14.76
CA THR A 507 -17.52 -20.89 14.17
C THR A 507 -18.09 -19.48 14.09
N ASP A 508 -17.84 -18.63 15.09
CA ASP A 508 -18.39 -17.27 15.13
C ASP A 508 -17.84 -16.39 13.99
N PHE A 509 -16.56 -16.53 13.65
CA PHE A 509 -15.96 -15.81 12.52
C PHE A 509 -16.48 -16.35 11.18
N VAL A 510 -16.59 -17.67 11.06
CA VAL A 510 -17.18 -18.31 9.87
C VAL A 510 -18.61 -17.82 9.64
N ASP A 511 -19.42 -17.75 10.70
CA ASP A 511 -20.80 -17.29 10.62
C ASP A 511 -20.93 -15.80 10.26
N ARG A 512 -20.01 -14.95 10.74
CA ARG A 512 -20.00 -13.55 10.32
C ARG A 512 -19.67 -13.39 8.84
N ILE A 513 -18.65 -14.09 8.35
CA ILE A 513 -18.29 -14.05 6.92
C ILE A 513 -19.43 -14.62 6.08
N ALA A 514 -20.03 -15.74 6.50
CA ALA A 514 -21.14 -16.35 5.77
C ALA A 514 -22.37 -15.44 5.67
N LYS A 515 -22.70 -14.72 6.75
CA LYS A 515 -23.80 -13.72 6.75
C LYS A 515 -23.49 -12.53 5.84
N ASP A 516 -22.26 -12.05 5.84
CA ASP A 516 -21.85 -10.92 4.99
C ASP A 516 -21.86 -11.30 3.49
N VAL A 517 -21.49 -12.53 3.15
CA VAL A 517 -21.65 -13.09 1.79
C VAL A 517 -23.12 -13.23 1.42
N LEU A 518 -23.96 -13.66 2.38
CA LEU A 518 -25.38 -13.89 2.16
C LEU A 518 -26.14 -12.62 1.76
N ASP A 519 -25.66 -11.43 2.12
CA ASP A 519 -26.26 -10.16 1.69
C ASP A 519 -26.30 -10.03 0.16
N ASP A 520 -25.38 -10.68 -0.57
CA ASP A 520 -25.34 -10.66 -2.03
C ASP A 520 -26.53 -11.42 -2.65
N LEU A 521 -27.18 -12.33 -1.92
CA LEU A 521 -28.36 -13.07 -2.38
C LEU A 521 -29.50 -12.13 -2.77
N ASN A 522 -29.71 -11.06 -1.98
CA ASN A 522 -30.80 -10.10 -2.21
C ASN A 522 -30.59 -9.30 -3.50
N VAL A 523 -29.33 -9.08 -3.90
CA VAL A 523 -28.97 -8.28 -5.08
C VAL A 523 -28.87 -9.17 -6.33
N LEU A 524 -28.33 -10.39 -6.20
CA LEU A 524 -28.05 -11.28 -7.32
C LEU A 524 -29.24 -12.16 -7.72
N GLY A 525 -30.11 -12.50 -6.75
CA GLY A 525 -31.12 -13.55 -6.89
C GLY A 525 -30.53 -14.96 -6.67
N GLU A 526 -31.40 -15.93 -6.40
CA GLU A 526 -31.03 -17.28 -5.96
C GLU A 526 -30.14 -18.03 -6.96
N ALA A 527 -30.49 -18.06 -8.25
CA ALA A 527 -29.71 -18.82 -9.23
C ALA A 527 -28.32 -18.20 -9.44
N THR A 528 -28.24 -16.87 -9.53
CA THR A 528 -26.96 -16.18 -9.74
C THR A 528 -26.07 -16.31 -8.51
N PHE A 529 -26.64 -16.15 -7.31
CA PHE A 529 -25.90 -16.34 -6.07
C PHE A 529 -25.33 -17.76 -5.96
N SER A 530 -26.13 -18.77 -6.30
CA SER A 530 -25.69 -20.17 -6.32
C SER A 530 -24.55 -20.39 -7.31
N GLN A 531 -24.61 -19.78 -8.51
CA GLN A 531 -23.54 -19.84 -9.50
C GLN A 531 -22.26 -19.16 -8.99
N VAL A 532 -22.36 -18.00 -8.32
CA VAL A 532 -21.20 -17.30 -7.75
C VAL A 532 -20.52 -18.13 -6.67
N ILE A 533 -21.28 -18.82 -5.81
CA ILE A 533 -20.72 -19.76 -4.83
C ILE A 533 -19.92 -20.86 -5.54
N GLU A 534 -20.48 -21.46 -6.59
CA GLU A 534 -19.79 -22.51 -7.36
C GLU A 534 -18.52 -21.99 -8.04
N MET A 535 -18.59 -20.83 -8.70
CA MET A 535 -17.44 -20.20 -9.35
C MET A 535 -16.33 -19.88 -8.35
N THR A 536 -16.68 -19.32 -7.19
CA THR A 536 -15.74 -18.98 -6.12
C THR A 536 -15.08 -20.23 -5.55
N SER A 537 -15.89 -21.26 -5.28
CA SER A 537 -15.41 -22.56 -4.78
C SER A 537 -14.44 -23.21 -5.77
N ASN A 538 -14.81 -23.25 -7.05
CA ASN A 538 -13.95 -23.79 -8.11
C ASN A 538 -12.64 -23.00 -8.24
N ARG A 539 -12.70 -21.66 -8.17
CA ARG A 539 -11.51 -20.82 -8.22
C ARG A 539 -10.54 -21.13 -7.08
N LEU A 540 -11.04 -21.30 -5.86
CA LEU A 540 -10.22 -21.68 -4.70
C LEU A 540 -9.66 -23.12 -4.84
N LEU A 541 -10.47 -24.04 -5.36
CA LEU A 541 -10.09 -25.44 -5.55
C LEU A 541 -8.97 -25.63 -6.59
N PHE A 542 -9.01 -24.87 -7.69
CA PHE A 542 -8.04 -25.01 -8.79
C PHE A 542 -6.86 -24.02 -8.70
N SER A 543 -6.92 -23.03 -7.82
CA SER A 543 -5.78 -22.15 -7.57
C SER A 543 -4.67 -22.92 -6.88
N GLY A 544 -3.51 -23.06 -7.54
CA GLY A 544 -2.28 -23.54 -6.89
C GLY A 544 -1.53 -22.40 -6.18
N PRO A 545 -0.52 -22.72 -5.35
CA PRO A 545 0.26 -21.71 -4.60
C PRO A 545 1.02 -20.74 -5.50
N THR A 546 1.35 -21.19 -6.72
CA THR A 546 2.07 -20.42 -7.72
C THR A 546 1.21 -20.14 -8.95
N PHE A 547 1.35 -18.94 -9.49
CA PHE A 547 0.83 -18.50 -10.78
C PHE A 547 1.79 -18.90 -11.91
N TRP A 548 1.31 -19.00 -13.14
CA TRP A 548 2.13 -19.41 -14.29
C TRP A 548 2.95 -18.26 -14.90
N GLU A 549 2.65 -17.02 -14.52
CA GLU A 549 3.39 -15.81 -14.88
C GLU A 549 4.25 -15.33 -13.70
N ASP A 550 5.39 -14.74 -14.03
CA ASP A 550 6.17 -13.96 -13.06
C ASP A 550 5.54 -12.57 -12.92
N THR A 551 5.37 -12.13 -11.69
CA THR A 551 4.82 -10.81 -11.35
C THR A 551 5.89 -10.02 -10.62
N ASP A 552 5.64 -8.74 -10.35
CA ASP A 552 6.55 -7.91 -9.53
C ASP A 552 6.86 -8.51 -8.14
N ARG A 553 6.06 -9.50 -7.68
CA ARG A 553 6.23 -10.22 -6.41
C ARG A 553 6.57 -11.70 -6.60
N GLY A 554 7.20 -12.07 -7.72
CA GLY A 554 7.42 -13.46 -8.08
C GLY A 554 6.15 -14.10 -8.63
N ASN A 555 5.94 -15.39 -8.36
CA ASN A 555 4.79 -16.12 -8.90
C ASN A 555 3.72 -16.44 -7.84
N LEU A 556 3.57 -15.66 -6.77
CA LEU A 556 2.57 -15.93 -5.74
C LEU A 556 1.13 -15.79 -6.29
N ASN A 557 0.30 -16.80 -6.11
CA ASN A 557 -1.14 -16.70 -6.41
C ASN A 557 -1.92 -16.20 -5.19
N ILE A 558 -2.44 -14.97 -5.25
CA ILE A 558 -3.16 -14.36 -4.11
C ILE A 558 -4.48 -15.07 -3.77
N TYR A 559 -5.06 -15.83 -4.70
CA TYR A 559 -6.32 -16.57 -4.48
C TYR A 559 -6.10 -18.01 -4.02
N TYR A 560 -4.85 -18.42 -3.78
CA TYR A 560 -4.55 -19.73 -3.21
C TYR A 560 -4.97 -19.81 -1.74
N THR A 561 -5.48 -20.98 -1.35
CA THR A 561 -5.69 -21.36 0.05
C THR A 561 -5.20 -22.79 0.26
N SER A 562 -4.58 -23.06 1.41
CA SER A 562 -4.24 -24.43 1.81
C SER A 562 -5.45 -25.24 2.27
N ASP A 563 -6.57 -24.58 2.53
CA ASP A 563 -7.74 -25.14 3.24
C ASP A 563 -8.84 -25.56 2.26
N GLN A 564 -8.45 -26.15 1.13
CA GLN A 564 -9.37 -26.56 0.06
C GLN A 564 -10.34 -27.67 0.50
N ASP A 565 -9.96 -28.48 1.48
CA ASP A 565 -10.78 -29.52 2.10
C ASP A 565 -11.99 -28.96 2.86
N GLN A 566 -11.95 -27.68 3.25
CA GLN A 566 -13.03 -27.01 3.96
C GLN A 566 -14.13 -26.45 3.05
N ILE A 567 -13.90 -26.43 1.72
CA ILE A 567 -14.78 -25.79 0.72
C ILE A 567 -16.20 -26.36 0.80
N ASP A 568 -16.34 -27.69 0.78
CA ASP A 568 -17.66 -28.33 0.77
C ASP A 568 -18.47 -28.02 2.04
N GLY A 569 -17.80 -28.01 3.20
CA GLY A 569 -18.42 -27.67 4.49
C GLY A 569 -18.93 -26.23 4.51
N PHE A 570 -18.13 -25.28 4.02
CA PHE A 570 -18.53 -23.87 3.99
C PHE A 570 -19.64 -23.61 2.97
N LYS A 571 -19.56 -24.26 1.80
CA LYS A 571 -20.59 -24.22 0.75
C LYS A 571 -21.94 -24.74 1.26
N GLN A 572 -21.96 -25.87 1.96
CA GLN A 572 -23.18 -26.40 2.59
C GLN A 572 -23.77 -25.41 3.59
N ARG A 573 -22.93 -24.77 4.41
CA ARG A 573 -23.36 -23.74 5.35
C ARG A 573 -24.02 -22.55 4.64
N LEU A 574 -23.42 -22.04 3.58
CA LEU A 574 -24.00 -20.94 2.79
C LEU A 574 -25.35 -21.31 2.18
N TYR A 575 -25.50 -22.51 1.61
CA TYR A 575 -26.80 -22.95 1.09
C TYR A 575 -27.85 -23.11 2.19
N GLY A 576 -27.48 -23.64 3.37
CA GLY A 576 -28.41 -23.74 4.49
C GLY A 576 -28.89 -22.37 4.99
N LEU A 577 -27.99 -21.38 5.03
CA LEU A 577 -28.34 -20.00 5.39
C LEU A 577 -29.22 -19.34 4.32
N ALA A 578 -28.90 -19.54 3.03
CA ALA A 578 -29.70 -19.05 1.92
C ALA A 578 -31.12 -19.65 1.91
N GLU A 579 -31.25 -20.96 2.10
CA GLU A 579 -32.55 -21.62 2.25
C GLU A 579 -33.36 -21.01 3.40
N THR A 580 -32.73 -20.85 4.56
CA THR A 580 -33.39 -20.27 5.74
C THR A 580 -33.89 -18.85 5.48
N GLN A 581 -33.06 -18.00 4.86
CA GLN A 581 -33.43 -16.62 4.50
C GLN A 581 -34.56 -16.60 3.47
N LEU A 582 -34.46 -17.36 2.40
CA LEU A 582 -35.48 -17.41 1.34
C LEU A 582 -36.81 -17.92 1.87
N LYS A 583 -36.81 -18.99 2.67
CA LYS A 583 -38.02 -19.51 3.34
C LYS A 583 -38.64 -18.44 4.23
N LYS A 584 -37.84 -17.72 5.03
CA LYS A 584 -38.33 -16.64 5.88
C LYS A 584 -38.95 -15.51 5.06
N THR A 585 -38.25 -15.02 4.04
CA THR A 585 -38.73 -13.93 3.16
C THR A 585 -40.04 -14.30 2.46
N MET A 586 -40.16 -15.52 1.93
CA MET A 586 -41.39 -15.97 1.28
C MET A 586 -42.54 -16.16 2.29
N THR A 587 -42.24 -16.71 3.47
CA THR A 587 -43.20 -16.86 4.57
C THR A 587 -43.78 -15.52 4.99
N GLU A 588 -42.94 -14.50 5.16
CA GLU A 588 -43.37 -13.15 5.54
C GLU A 588 -44.13 -12.44 4.41
N LYS A 589 -43.64 -12.55 3.16
CA LYS A 589 -44.23 -11.91 1.98
C LYS A 589 -45.64 -12.41 1.67
N PHE A 590 -45.87 -13.73 1.82
CA PHE A 590 -47.14 -14.37 1.45
C PHE A 590 -47.94 -14.91 2.64
N GLN A 591 -47.47 -14.70 3.88
CA GLN A 591 -48.11 -15.18 5.12
C GLN A 591 -48.31 -16.71 5.11
N LEU A 592 -47.26 -17.44 4.74
CA LEU A 592 -47.33 -18.89 4.57
C LEU A 592 -47.28 -19.63 5.91
N THR A 593 -47.94 -20.78 5.98
CA THR A 593 -47.70 -21.75 7.06
C THR A 593 -46.44 -22.56 6.78
N HIS A 594 -45.93 -23.29 7.78
CA HIS A 594 -44.76 -24.14 7.59
C HIS A 594 -44.97 -25.17 6.45
N THR A 595 -46.12 -25.83 6.43
CA THR A 595 -46.49 -26.82 5.40
C THR A 595 -46.59 -26.20 4.01
N GLU A 596 -47.14 -24.98 3.89
CA GLU A 596 -47.23 -24.26 2.61
C GLU A 596 -45.86 -23.84 2.09
N MET A 597 -44.98 -23.35 2.98
CA MET A 597 -43.62 -22.97 2.60
C MET A 597 -42.81 -24.19 2.17
N ASP A 598 -42.89 -25.31 2.88
CA ASP A 598 -42.17 -26.52 2.49
C ASP A 598 -42.68 -27.07 1.15
N LEU A 599 -43.98 -26.98 0.89
CA LEU A 599 -44.55 -27.33 -0.42
C LEU A 599 -44.03 -26.40 -1.53
N LEU A 600 -44.05 -25.08 -1.31
CA LEU A 600 -43.52 -24.10 -2.26
C LEU A 600 -42.02 -24.34 -2.52
N TRP A 601 -41.27 -24.67 -1.48
CA TRP A 601 -39.85 -24.99 -1.56
C TRP A 601 -39.61 -26.25 -2.39
N GLU A 602 -40.32 -27.35 -2.10
CA GLU A 602 -40.25 -28.59 -2.89
C GLU A 602 -40.55 -28.33 -4.37
N MET A 603 -41.65 -27.62 -4.66
CA MET A 603 -42.01 -27.24 -6.02
C MET A 603 -40.88 -26.47 -6.71
N SER A 604 -40.24 -25.54 -6.00
CA SER A 604 -39.11 -24.80 -6.56
C SER A 604 -37.92 -25.68 -6.91
N ARG A 605 -37.65 -26.73 -6.14
CA ARG A 605 -36.53 -27.64 -6.42
C ARG A 605 -36.78 -28.56 -7.62
N MET A 606 -38.03 -28.70 -8.06
CA MET A 606 -38.40 -29.45 -9.26
C MET A 606 -38.21 -28.65 -10.55
N THR A 607 -38.05 -27.32 -10.47
CA THR A 607 -37.76 -26.51 -11.66
C THR A 607 -36.30 -26.66 -12.08
N LYS A 608 -36.03 -26.37 -13.36
CA LYS A 608 -34.65 -26.36 -13.88
C LYS A 608 -33.79 -25.27 -13.23
N GLU A 609 -34.38 -24.11 -12.97
CA GLU A 609 -33.68 -22.94 -12.40
C GLU A 609 -33.50 -23.05 -10.89
N LYS A 610 -34.32 -23.88 -10.21
CA LYS A 610 -34.32 -24.05 -8.76
C LYS A 610 -34.43 -22.72 -8.03
N GLU A 611 -35.40 -21.90 -8.44
CA GLU A 611 -35.67 -20.58 -7.85
C GLU A 611 -37.05 -20.55 -7.20
N VAL A 612 -37.09 -20.22 -5.91
CA VAL A 612 -38.36 -20.11 -5.17
C VAL A 612 -39.19 -18.91 -5.61
N GLU A 613 -38.53 -17.82 -6.03
CA GLU A 613 -39.21 -16.62 -6.53
C GLU A 613 -39.93 -16.88 -7.87
N GLN A 614 -39.34 -17.70 -8.73
CA GLN A 614 -39.98 -18.12 -9.98
C GLN A 614 -41.31 -18.82 -9.69
N MET A 615 -41.33 -19.69 -8.67
CA MET A 615 -42.55 -20.39 -8.25
C MET A 615 -43.59 -19.52 -7.58
N SER A 616 -43.17 -18.47 -6.88
CA SER A 616 -44.11 -17.59 -6.17
C SER A 616 -44.63 -16.43 -7.01
N THR A 617 -44.04 -16.17 -8.19
CA THR A 617 -44.44 -15.05 -9.06
C THR A 617 -45.00 -15.45 -10.43
N LYS A 618 -44.64 -16.63 -10.96
CA LYS A 618 -45.10 -17.11 -12.28
C LYS A 618 -46.10 -18.25 -12.15
N ALA A 619 -47.38 -17.92 -12.31
CA ALA A 619 -48.46 -18.91 -12.26
C ALA A 619 -48.28 -20.06 -13.26
N GLU A 620 -47.76 -19.79 -14.47
CA GLU A 620 -47.48 -20.82 -15.47
C GLU A 620 -46.49 -21.86 -14.96
N SER A 621 -45.40 -21.40 -14.35
CA SER A 621 -44.36 -22.28 -13.81
C SER A 621 -44.91 -23.11 -12.64
N PHE A 622 -45.73 -22.50 -11.77
CA PHE A 622 -46.40 -23.19 -10.66
C PHE A 622 -47.32 -24.30 -11.16
N GLU A 623 -48.17 -24.01 -12.16
CA GLU A 623 -49.11 -24.99 -12.71
C GLU A 623 -48.42 -26.09 -13.53
N LEU A 624 -47.27 -25.81 -14.14
CA LEU A 624 -46.46 -26.82 -14.82
C LEU A 624 -45.93 -27.85 -13.82
N ILE A 625 -45.26 -27.41 -12.75
CA ILE A 625 -44.70 -28.30 -11.73
C ILE A 625 -45.79 -29.06 -10.98
N LEU A 626 -46.95 -28.44 -10.79
CA LEU A 626 -48.08 -29.13 -10.14
C LEU A 626 -48.51 -30.40 -10.87
N ARG A 627 -48.31 -30.49 -12.19
CA ARG A 627 -48.60 -31.71 -12.97
C ARG A 627 -47.66 -32.86 -12.60
N ASP A 628 -46.43 -32.52 -12.22
CA ASP A 628 -45.37 -33.48 -11.94
C ASP A 628 -45.37 -33.93 -10.48
N LEU A 629 -46.09 -33.24 -9.59
CA LEU A 629 -46.30 -33.63 -8.20
C LEU A 629 -47.19 -34.90 -8.11
N GLN A 630 -46.57 -36.05 -7.82
CA GLN A 630 -47.28 -37.32 -7.66
C GLN A 630 -48.08 -37.35 -6.34
N LYS A 631 -49.38 -37.70 -6.43
CA LYS A 631 -50.33 -37.96 -5.32
C LYS A 631 -50.05 -37.18 -4.02
N ILE A 632 -50.56 -35.96 -3.98
CA ILE A 632 -50.64 -35.13 -2.79
C ILE A 632 -51.68 -35.74 -1.83
N ASP A 633 -51.28 -36.02 -0.58
CA ASP A 633 -52.20 -36.46 0.47
C ASP A 633 -53.20 -35.36 0.88
N GLU A 634 -54.23 -35.70 1.65
CA GLU A 634 -55.31 -34.77 2.00
C GLU A 634 -54.82 -33.52 2.76
N VAL A 635 -53.80 -33.67 3.61
CA VAL A 635 -53.21 -32.56 4.40
C VAL A 635 -52.43 -31.60 3.50
N ARG A 636 -51.66 -32.14 2.55
CA ARG A 636 -50.91 -31.35 1.57
C ARG A 636 -51.84 -30.72 0.52
N LEU A 637 -53.01 -31.31 0.30
CA LEU A 637 -54.02 -30.79 -0.63
C LEU A 637 -54.59 -29.46 -0.15
N GLU A 638 -54.97 -29.37 1.12
CA GLU A 638 -55.45 -28.13 1.74
C GLU A 638 -54.37 -27.04 1.71
N ALA A 639 -53.13 -27.41 2.04
CA ALA A 639 -51.98 -26.49 1.98
C ALA A 639 -51.73 -25.98 0.55
N LEU A 640 -51.84 -26.83 -0.48
CA LEU A 640 -51.69 -26.42 -1.88
C LEU A 640 -52.78 -25.44 -2.32
N VAL A 641 -54.04 -25.70 -1.96
CA VAL A 641 -55.16 -24.82 -2.31
C VAL A 641 -54.97 -23.45 -1.67
N SER A 642 -54.61 -23.42 -0.38
CA SER A 642 -54.32 -22.18 0.34
C SER A 642 -53.10 -21.46 -0.24
N LEU A 643 -52.03 -22.18 -0.56
CA LEU A 643 -50.82 -21.64 -1.18
C LEU A 643 -51.15 -20.95 -2.51
N ARG A 644 -51.90 -21.60 -3.41
CA ARG A 644 -52.31 -21.02 -4.70
C ARG A 644 -53.11 -19.72 -4.50
N GLU A 645 -53.98 -19.70 -3.50
CA GLU A 645 -54.76 -18.51 -3.15
C GLU A 645 -53.87 -17.36 -2.66
N LYS A 646 -52.95 -17.64 -1.73
CA LYS A 646 -52.00 -16.65 -1.19
C LYS A 646 -51.05 -16.09 -2.26
N LEU A 647 -50.65 -16.91 -3.23
CA LEU A 647 -49.86 -16.48 -4.39
C LEU A 647 -50.68 -15.73 -5.46
N SER A 648 -52.01 -15.61 -5.29
CA SER A 648 -52.92 -14.98 -6.26
C SER A 648 -52.88 -15.64 -7.66
N PHE A 649 -52.71 -16.97 -7.70
CA PHE A 649 -52.65 -17.77 -8.93
C PHE A 649 -54.00 -18.42 -9.27
N ASN A 650 -55.09 -17.76 -8.91
CA ASN A 650 -56.44 -18.17 -9.24
C ASN A 650 -57.22 -17.03 -9.92
N SER A 651 -58.43 -17.35 -10.37
CA SER A 651 -59.27 -16.46 -11.16
C SER A 651 -59.79 -15.21 -10.43
N GLU A 652 -59.58 -15.10 -9.11
CA GLU A 652 -59.88 -13.85 -8.37
C GLU A 652 -58.85 -12.74 -8.66
N ASN A 653 -57.66 -13.09 -9.15
CA ASN A 653 -56.69 -12.12 -9.60
C ASN A 653 -57.15 -11.52 -10.95
N PRO A 654 -57.50 -10.23 -11.02
CA PRO A 654 -58.02 -9.63 -12.26
C PRO A 654 -56.99 -9.55 -13.38
N LYS A 655 -55.69 -9.67 -13.06
CA LYS A 655 -54.59 -9.62 -14.03
C LYS A 655 -54.15 -11.01 -14.51
N LEU A 656 -54.65 -12.08 -13.91
CA LEU A 656 -54.26 -13.45 -14.28
C LEU A 656 -55.08 -13.92 -15.48
N ILE A 657 -54.39 -14.23 -16.58
CA ILE A 657 -54.99 -14.96 -17.70
C ILE A 657 -55.09 -16.43 -17.32
N ILE A 658 -56.30 -16.98 -17.37
CA ILE A 658 -56.56 -18.36 -16.99
C ILE A 658 -56.15 -19.28 -18.14
N SER A 659 -55.11 -20.08 -17.93
CA SER A 659 -54.60 -21.02 -18.91
C SER A 659 -55.07 -22.45 -18.64
N THR A 660 -55.40 -22.78 -17.38
CA THR A 660 -55.88 -24.11 -16.99
C THR A 660 -57.11 -24.03 -16.08
N SER A 661 -57.92 -25.08 -16.12
CA SER A 661 -59.09 -25.19 -15.23
C SER A 661 -58.72 -25.29 -13.73
N ARG A 662 -57.45 -25.57 -13.39
CA ARG A 662 -56.94 -25.61 -12.01
C ARG A 662 -56.89 -24.23 -11.36
N GLN A 663 -56.91 -23.16 -12.16
CA GLN A 663 -56.84 -21.79 -11.65
C GLN A 663 -58.24 -21.21 -11.33
N VAL A 664 -59.33 -21.95 -11.54
CA VAL A 664 -60.68 -21.47 -11.23
C VAL A 664 -60.85 -21.34 -9.71
N ALA A 665 -61.20 -20.16 -9.23
CA ALA A 665 -61.37 -19.90 -7.80
C ALA A 665 -62.65 -20.53 -7.25
N VAL A 666 -62.61 -20.89 -5.96
CA VAL A 666 -63.80 -21.33 -5.22
C VAL A 666 -64.85 -20.21 -5.21
N GLY A 667 -66.13 -20.56 -5.36
CA GLY A 667 -67.23 -19.60 -5.48
C GLY A 667 -67.49 -19.12 -6.91
N THR A 668 -66.63 -19.45 -7.88
CA THR A 668 -66.88 -19.13 -9.30
C THR A 668 -68.14 -19.85 -9.79
N LYS A 669 -69.05 -19.10 -10.42
CA LYS A 669 -70.24 -19.66 -11.06
C LYS A 669 -69.86 -20.25 -12.42
N LEU A 670 -70.25 -21.48 -12.64
CA LEU A 670 -70.05 -22.22 -13.89
C LEU A 670 -71.39 -22.43 -14.59
N GLN A 671 -71.39 -22.24 -15.90
CA GLN A 671 -72.42 -22.73 -16.80
C GLN A 671 -71.90 -24.00 -17.46
N ILE A 672 -72.58 -25.12 -17.22
CA ILE A 672 -72.18 -26.44 -17.71
C ILE A 672 -73.19 -26.85 -18.78
N ALA A 673 -72.72 -27.05 -20.00
CA ALA A 673 -73.51 -27.56 -21.11
C ALA A 673 -73.07 -28.97 -21.51
N GLY A 674 -74.01 -29.86 -21.80
CA GLY A 674 -73.69 -31.23 -22.22
C GLY A 674 -74.86 -31.91 -22.91
N ASN A 675 -74.55 -32.92 -23.72
CA ASN A 675 -75.53 -33.74 -24.44
C ASN A 675 -75.58 -35.14 -23.84
N ILE A 676 -76.79 -35.67 -23.68
CA ILE A 676 -76.99 -37.08 -23.30
C ILE A 676 -76.78 -37.93 -24.54
N HIS A 677 -76.01 -39.01 -24.43
CA HIS A 677 -75.76 -39.91 -25.56
C HIS A 677 -77.08 -40.38 -26.20
N GLY A 678 -77.33 -39.99 -27.45
CA GLY A 678 -78.55 -40.32 -28.20
C GLY A 678 -79.68 -39.28 -28.16
N ASN A 679 -79.49 -38.11 -27.55
CA ASN A 679 -80.44 -36.99 -27.57
C ASN A 679 -79.75 -35.70 -28.08
N ASN A 680 -80.38 -34.98 -29.02
CA ASN A 680 -79.83 -33.75 -29.61
C ASN A 680 -80.15 -32.48 -28.79
N GLU A 681 -80.87 -32.61 -27.67
CA GLU A 681 -81.13 -31.50 -26.76
C GLU A 681 -79.89 -31.22 -25.89
N GLN A 682 -79.40 -29.99 -25.97
CA GLN A 682 -78.32 -29.47 -25.16
C GLN A 682 -78.88 -28.99 -23.83
N PHE A 683 -78.44 -29.59 -22.73
CA PHE A 683 -78.83 -29.20 -21.38
C PHE A 683 -77.85 -28.15 -20.87
N GLU A 684 -78.36 -27.02 -20.38
CA GLU A 684 -77.57 -26.00 -19.68
C GLU A 684 -77.88 -26.01 -18.19
N LEU A 685 -76.84 -26.12 -17.37
CA LEU A 685 -76.94 -26.27 -15.93
C LEU A 685 -76.05 -25.23 -15.24
N GLN A 686 -76.40 -24.83 -14.02
CA GLN A 686 -75.60 -23.90 -13.23
C GLN A 686 -74.98 -24.58 -12.03
N ALA A 687 -73.70 -24.33 -11.81
CA ALA A 687 -72.95 -24.87 -10.68
C ALA A 687 -72.06 -23.81 -10.04
N ILE A 688 -71.68 -24.04 -8.78
CA ILE A 688 -70.72 -23.21 -8.06
C ILE A 688 -69.56 -24.08 -7.63
N VAL A 689 -68.33 -23.65 -7.94
CA VAL A 689 -67.10 -24.33 -7.49
C VAL A 689 -67.05 -24.31 -5.95
N GLN A 690 -66.94 -25.48 -5.34
CA GLN A 690 -66.79 -25.62 -3.88
C GLN A 690 -65.36 -25.95 -3.47
N LEU A 691 -64.66 -26.79 -4.25
CA LEU A 691 -63.26 -27.12 -4.03
C LEU A 691 -62.57 -27.24 -5.40
N ASN A 692 -61.35 -26.75 -5.51
CA ASN A 692 -60.52 -26.93 -6.70
C ASN A 692 -59.19 -27.54 -6.31
N THR A 693 -59.07 -28.86 -6.53
CA THR A 693 -57.91 -29.67 -6.13
C THR A 693 -57.10 -30.01 -7.36
N PRO A 694 -55.80 -30.35 -7.29
CA PRO A 694 -54.99 -30.74 -8.46
C PRO A 694 -55.60 -31.86 -9.32
N ASN A 695 -56.42 -32.73 -8.73
CA ASN A 695 -57.02 -33.87 -9.41
C ASN A 695 -58.40 -33.54 -10.05
N PHE A 696 -59.26 -32.81 -9.33
CA PHE A 696 -60.63 -32.52 -9.76
C PHE A 696 -61.13 -31.15 -9.27
N ILE A 697 -62.03 -30.57 -10.06
CA ILE A 697 -62.92 -29.49 -9.62
C ILE A 697 -64.17 -30.14 -9.02
N PHE A 698 -64.49 -29.79 -7.78
CA PHE A 698 -65.72 -30.19 -7.11
C PHE A 698 -66.73 -29.05 -7.18
N VAL A 699 -67.88 -29.34 -7.76
CA VAL A 699 -68.93 -28.34 -7.98
C VAL A 699 -70.21 -28.76 -7.28
N LYS A 700 -70.93 -27.76 -6.77
CA LYS A 700 -72.28 -27.91 -6.24
C LYS A 700 -73.26 -27.39 -7.28
N MET A 701 -74.13 -28.26 -7.75
CA MET A 701 -75.21 -27.91 -8.69
C MET A 701 -76.26 -27.03 -8.00
N ALA A 702 -76.92 -26.18 -8.79
CA ALA A 702 -78.04 -25.37 -8.32
C ALA A 702 -79.23 -26.26 -7.90
N ASP A 703 -79.51 -27.33 -8.64
CA ASP A 703 -80.45 -28.39 -8.27
C ASP A 703 -79.70 -29.73 -8.06
N PRO A 704 -79.71 -30.32 -6.85
CA PRO A 704 -79.08 -31.61 -6.58
C PRO A 704 -79.56 -32.77 -7.45
N ALA A 705 -80.77 -32.70 -8.02
CA ALA A 705 -81.31 -33.72 -8.93
C ALA A 705 -80.51 -33.79 -10.25
N GLU A 706 -79.82 -32.72 -10.63
CA GLU A 706 -79.06 -32.59 -11.88
C GLU A 706 -77.74 -33.37 -11.88
N ASN A 707 -77.24 -33.79 -10.71
CA ASN A 707 -76.03 -34.61 -10.60
C ASN A 707 -76.14 -35.91 -11.43
N LYS A 708 -77.30 -36.57 -11.37
CA LYS A 708 -77.59 -37.81 -12.12
C LYS A 708 -77.71 -37.60 -13.63
N THR A 709 -77.93 -36.35 -14.05
CA THR A 709 -78.04 -35.97 -15.46
C THR A 709 -76.67 -35.72 -16.05
N ILE A 710 -75.78 -35.00 -15.33
CA ILE A 710 -74.39 -34.78 -15.77
C ILE A 710 -73.60 -36.09 -15.85
N GLU A 711 -73.84 -37.04 -14.94
CA GLU A 711 -73.19 -38.37 -14.98
C GLU A 711 -73.47 -39.15 -16.27
N LYS A 712 -74.48 -38.76 -17.06
CA LYS A 712 -74.83 -39.37 -18.35
C LYS A 712 -74.21 -38.64 -19.56
N PHE A 713 -73.51 -37.52 -19.36
CA PHE A 713 -72.84 -36.79 -20.41
C PHE A 713 -71.48 -37.43 -20.75
N SER A 714 -71.17 -37.56 -22.04
CA SER A 714 -69.87 -38.04 -22.51
C SER A 714 -68.77 -36.99 -22.35
N SER A 715 -69.14 -35.70 -22.44
CA SER A 715 -68.28 -34.55 -22.22
C SER A 715 -69.16 -33.36 -21.80
N VAL A 716 -68.56 -32.41 -21.08
CA VAL A 716 -69.20 -31.16 -20.67
C VAL A 716 -68.40 -29.96 -21.16
N THR A 717 -69.10 -28.99 -21.73
CA THR A 717 -68.57 -27.67 -22.01
C THR A 717 -68.84 -26.78 -20.81
N VAL A 718 -67.78 -26.27 -20.19
CA VAL A 718 -67.85 -25.41 -19.00
C VAL A 718 -67.48 -23.99 -19.39
N ASN A 719 -68.45 -23.10 -19.27
CA ASN A 719 -68.28 -21.65 -19.44
C ASN A 719 -68.27 -20.98 -18.08
N PHE A 720 -67.38 -20.03 -17.86
CA PHE A 720 -67.35 -19.28 -16.62
C PHE A 720 -66.77 -17.89 -16.80
N ARG A 721 -67.24 -16.97 -15.96
CA ARG A 721 -66.70 -15.62 -15.85
C ARG A 721 -66.27 -15.41 -14.41
N PRO A 722 -64.96 -15.20 -14.16
CA PRO A 722 -64.50 -14.82 -12.84
C PRO A 722 -65.10 -13.47 -12.42
N LEU A 723 -65.46 -13.33 -11.14
CA LEU A 723 -66.18 -12.16 -10.62
C LEU A 723 -65.47 -10.82 -10.91
N ARG A 724 -64.13 -10.84 -10.91
CA ARG A 724 -63.29 -9.65 -11.07
C ARG A 724 -62.67 -9.51 -12.45
N GLN A 725 -63.08 -10.34 -13.42
CA GLN A 725 -62.57 -10.33 -14.79
C GLN A 725 -63.67 -10.00 -15.81
N LYS A 726 -63.24 -9.44 -16.95
CA LYS A 726 -64.10 -9.13 -18.09
C LYS A 726 -64.11 -10.22 -19.16
N MET A 727 -63.21 -11.20 -19.05
CA MET A 727 -63.13 -12.31 -19.99
C MET A 727 -64.06 -13.45 -19.56
N VAL A 728 -64.70 -14.08 -20.54
CA VAL A 728 -65.43 -15.33 -20.40
C VAL A 728 -64.55 -16.45 -20.93
N TYR A 729 -64.39 -17.48 -20.10
CA TYR A 729 -63.52 -18.60 -20.38
C TYR A 729 -64.34 -19.86 -20.61
N GLN A 730 -63.86 -20.73 -21.49
CA GLN A 730 -64.49 -21.99 -21.87
C GLN A 730 -63.48 -23.13 -21.89
N PHE A 731 -63.90 -24.31 -21.39
CA PHE A 731 -63.20 -25.56 -21.62
C PHE A 731 -64.13 -26.76 -21.72
N GLU A 732 -63.64 -27.85 -22.32
CA GLU A 732 -64.35 -29.13 -22.42
C GLU A 732 -63.73 -30.17 -21.50
N ALA A 733 -64.50 -30.72 -20.55
CA ALA A 733 -64.02 -31.69 -19.58
C ALA A 733 -64.91 -32.93 -19.51
N VAL A 734 -64.42 -33.98 -18.85
CA VAL A 734 -65.18 -35.21 -18.61
C VAL A 734 -65.66 -35.24 -17.16
N PRO A 735 -66.96 -35.42 -16.90
CA PRO A 735 -67.47 -35.62 -15.55
C PRO A 735 -67.01 -36.98 -15.00
N GLN A 736 -66.62 -37.03 -13.72
CA GLN A 736 -66.03 -38.21 -13.07
C GLN A 736 -66.90 -38.73 -11.91
N GLY A 737 -68.20 -38.46 -12.02
CA GLY A 737 -69.19 -38.83 -11.01
C GLY A 737 -69.14 -38.02 -9.73
N THR A 738 -70.06 -38.33 -8.84
CA THR A 738 -70.16 -37.69 -7.52
C THR A 738 -69.11 -38.24 -6.55
N GLY A 739 -68.36 -37.35 -5.89
CA GLY A 739 -67.40 -37.70 -4.85
C GLY A 739 -68.08 -38.17 -3.56
N THR A 740 -67.28 -38.72 -2.62
CA THR A 740 -67.75 -39.14 -1.28
C THR A 740 -68.33 -37.98 -0.45
N ASN A 741 -67.99 -36.75 -0.81
CA ASN A 741 -68.50 -35.49 -0.25
C ASN A 741 -69.83 -35.03 -0.86
N GLY A 742 -70.44 -35.80 -1.77
CA GLY A 742 -71.71 -35.46 -2.42
C GLY A 742 -71.60 -34.36 -3.49
N LEU A 743 -70.38 -33.92 -3.83
CA LEU A 743 -70.10 -32.91 -4.85
C LEU A 743 -69.75 -33.59 -6.19
N LEU A 744 -70.19 -33.01 -7.28
CA LEU A 744 -69.87 -33.51 -8.62
C LEU A 744 -68.39 -33.22 -8.95
N ARG A 745 -67.66 -34.22 -9.44
CA ARG A 745 -66.26 -34.09 -9.85
C ARG A 745 -66.15 -33.86 -11.36
N ILE A 746 -65.43 -32.82 -11.74
CA ILE A 746 -65.07 -32.52 -13.13
C ILE A 746 -63.55 -32.68 -13.27
N ALA A 747 -63.11 -33.44 -14.27
CA ALA A 747 -61.69 -33.59 -14.57
C ALA A 747 -61.07 -32.26 -15.04
N HIS A 748 -59.81 -32.04 -14.68
CA HIS A 748 -59.09 -30.87 -15.17
C HIS A 748 -58.72 -30.98 -16.64
N VAL A 749 -58.73 -29.82 -17.29
CA VAL A 749 -58.07 -29.57 -18.57
C VAL A 749 -56.84 -28.71 -18.42
N ASP A 750 -55.90 -28.94 -19.32
CA ASP A 750 -54.61 -28.25 -19.42
C ASP A 750 -54.66 -27.00 -20.31
N SER A 751 -55.80 -26.72 -20.95
CA SER A 751 -56.02 -25.55 -21.79
C SER A 751 -57.45 -25.03 -21.62
N VAL A 752 -57.56 -23.72 -21.39
CA VAL A 752 -58.82 -22.98 -21.33
C VAL A 752 -58.79 -21.91 -22.42
N LYS A 753 -59.89 -21.72 -23.14
CA LYS A 753 -60.03 -20.73 -24.22
C LYS A 753 -60.77 -19.49 -23.71
N ILE A 754 -60.36 -18.31 -24.17
CA ILE A 754 -61.16 -17.09 -24.03
C ILE A 754 -62.17 -17.07 -25.17
N VAL A 755 -63.45 -16.93 -24.86
CA VAL A 755 -64.54 -16.98 -25.85
C VAL A 755 -65.28 -15.65 -26.00
N GLU A 756 -65.14 -14.76 -25.02
CA GLU A 756 -65.73 -13.43 -25.04
C GLU A 756 -64.91 -12.48 -24.14
N GLU A 757 -64.81 -11.21 -24.54
CA GLU A 757 -64.24 -10.12 -23.73
C GLU A 757 -65.26 -8.98 -23.64
N LEU A 758 -65.65 -8.61 -22.42
CA LEU A 758 -66.78 -7.71 -22.12
C LEU A 758 -66.40 -6.25 -21.86
#